data_AF-A0AA35RST7-F1
#
_entry.id   AF-A0AA35RST7-F1
#
_cell.length_a   1.000
_cell.length_b   1.000
_cell.length_c   1.000
_cell.angle_alpha   90.00
_cell.angle_beta   90.00
_cell.angle_gamma   90.00
#
_symmetry.space_group_name_H-M   'P 1'
#
loop_
_entity.id
_entity.type
_entity.pdbx_description
1 polymer ?
#
loop_
_entity_poly.entity_id
_entity_poly.type
_entity_poly.pdbx_seq_one_letter_code
_entity_poly.pdbx_strand_id
1 'polypeptide(L)'
;SPVCGGGESGDTCSEQEEDIAALRRENESLRSQLQAVGFSASSNAAMHHPCISQCPPAVLTSDLLQVERSLQSRVVQLESEGRRLAEQLAESQTSLREERASHTRDRDNLIVQHRAEVEQVTSDRGEAEERWRRECEEWRVRVGRAEEGERERMDELKLAEQKLACVTQEKTEVCGQLEQERSGHTEEVASLQLQLTAATDQNEKIQGELEAARQCVHRLESYLGGELPEEGLTWRDERTALLTRILEMEGERERGERETHLMAVRLAAISEILSLQETALQGKGVGAVEKARAEEIGSSPKEPGDGDVATQGGGEGGLKSLLTLWREKVFALLVQARLTQMQHGQELINTQARVSALAGEVGERQRERDLVTHTLTDRTAQLQLLTTQNEELGRCVQRAEEGWMASQTAADGLSEGLHLALTGVGQRWARLKSCLDGCLSRLASYQQRVGVATGRVAALKVLVGSQMVLGGGKITRDNPPRGDYVIAERYDVTTQTEPSEKAQDLSKLPVEVLVEEVVSLTRERDSLSRQLAYSTLSLQQLTASAAERQDVLEQSCTALTAANSSLREELEGARVDLDTVRSELEGHREREAQLVSAQASLQTRIDGAVMEERRRGRELLSEAQASLEVARREQTKTALQLQRSQRKLEEERAGAVEAVEVARQGLEEELQRCRDRLRAVQVERNLLLGE
;
A
#
# COMPACT_ATOMS: atom_id res chain seq x y z
N SER A 1 27.99 1.87 -22.78
CA SER A 1 28.47 2.06 -24.15
C SER A 1 27.42 2.77 -24.98
N PRO A 2 27.68 3.99 -25.49
CA PRO A 2 26.95 4.53 -26.62
C PRO A 2 27.86 4.69 -27.85
N VAL A 3 27.29 4.36 -29.00
CA VAL A 3 27.88 4.46 -30.34
C VAL A 3 27.70 5.89 -30.83
N CYS A 4 28.79 6.57 -31.15
CA CYS A 4 28.78 7.87 -31.82
C CYS A 4 28.60 7.67 -33.32
N GLY A 5 27.47 8.12 -33.87
CA GLY A 5 27.29 8.39 -35.29
C GLY A 5 27.59 9.86 -35.56
N GLY A 6 28.83 10.16 -35.98
CA GLY A 6 29.22 11.45 -36.55
C GLY A 6 29.37 11.27 -38.05
N GLY A 7 28.41 11.81 -38.81
CA GLY A 7 28.41 11.79 -40.27
C GLY A 7 28.09 13.17 -40.82
N GLU A 8 29.07 13.71 -41.55
CA GLU A 8 28.88 14.42 -42.82
C GLU A 8 27.94 15.66 -42.80
N SER A 9 28.46 16.79 -42.32
CA SER A 9 27.88 18.12 -42.61
C SER A 9 28.95 19.22 -42.74
N GLY A 10 30.19 18.85 -43.05
CA GLY A 10 31.32 19.79 -43.20
C GLY A 10 31.60 20.24 -44.64
N ASP A 11 31.22 19.46 -45.66
CA ASP A 11 31.77 19.67 -47.01
C ASP A 11 30.93 20.62 -47.89
N THR A 12 29.66 20.87 -47.58
CA THR A 12 28.80 21.74 -48.42
C THR A 12 29.05 23.24 -48.21
N CYS A 13 29.64 23.63 -47.09
CA CYS A 13 29.97 25.04 -46.83
C CYS A 13 31.26 25.46 -47.56
N SER A 14 32.18 24.52 -47.79
CA SER A 14 33.44 24.74 -48.52
C SER A 14 33.19 25.00 -50.01
N GLU A 15 32.31 24.22 -50.64
CA GLU A 15 31.98 24.38 -52.06
C GLU A 15 31.26 25.71 -52.35
N GLN A 16 30.39 26.16 -51.43
CA GLN A 16 29.69 27.44 -51.57
C GLN A 16 30.65 28.65 -51.45
N GLU A 17 31.67 28.56 -50.60
CA GLU A 17 32.67 29.64 -50.49
C GLU A 17 33.59 29.72 -51.71
N GLU A 18 33.94 28.58 -52.32
CA GLU A 18 34.72 28.54 -53.57
C GLU A 18 33.96 29.10 -54.77
N ASP A 19 32.67 28.80 -54.89
CA ASP A 19 31.79 29.35 -55.94
C ASP A 19 31.62 30.87 -55.80
N ILE A 20 31.45 31.37 -54.57
CA ILE A 20 31.39 32.82 -54.30
C ILE A 20 32.72 33.50 -54.65
N ALA A 21 33.84 32.86 -54.37
CA ALA A 21 35.16 33.38 -54.73
C ALA A 21 35.39 33.39 -56.26
N ALA A 22 34.91 32.37 -56.97
CA ALA A 22 34.97 32.30 -58.44
C ALA A 22 34.13 33.43 -59.10
N LEU A 23 32.90 33.63 -58.61
CA LEU A 23 32.01 34.70 -59.09
C LEU A 23 32.54 36.11 -58.82
N ARG A 24 33.28 36.31 -57.73
CA ARG A 24 33.96 37.59 -57.44
C ARG A 24 35.11 37.87 -58.42
N ARG A 25 35.93 36.86 -58.73
CA ARG A 25 37.01 36.98 -59.73
C ARG A 25 36.46 37.25 -61.13
N GLU A 26 35.36 36.61 -61.50
CA GLU A 26 34.69 36.87 -62.78
C GLU A 26 34.12 38.29 -62.86
N ASN A 27 33.51 38.79 -61.77
CA ASN A 27 33.04 40.17 -61.70
C ASN A 27 34.17 41.21 -61.78
N GLU A 28 35.32 40.95 -61.15
CA GLU A 28 36.50 41.82 -61.25
C GLU A 28 37.11 41.78 -62.66
N SER A 29 37.12 40.62 -63.31
CA SER A 29 37.52 40.47 -64.72
C SER A 29 36.59 41.26 -65.65
N LEU A 30 35.28 41.16 -65.47
CA LEU A 30 34.28 41.90 -66.26
C LEU A 30 34.36 43.42 -66.02
N ARG A 31 34.62 43.86 -64.79
CA ARG A 31 34.86 45.29 -64.48
C ARG A 31 36.15 45.80 -65.12
N SER A 32 37.20 44.99 -65.13
CA SER A 32 38.47 45.32 -65.78
C SER A 32 38.33 45.36 -67.31
N GLN A 33 37.53 44.47 -67.90
CA GLN A 33 37.19 44.49 -69.33
C GLN A 33 36.31 45.69 -69.69
N LEU A 34 35.36 46.08 -68.82
CA LEU A 34 34.56 47.28 -69.03
C LEU A 34 35.37 48.58 -68.89
N GLN A 35 36.41 48.60 -68.03
CA GLN A 35 37.36 49.71 -67.98
C GLN A 35 38.32 49.73 -69.19
N ALA A 36 38.67 48.56 -69.75
CA ALA A 36 39.47 48.46 -70.97
C ALA A 36 38.69 48.85 -72.25
N VAL A 37 37.35 48.76 -72.24
CA VAL A 37 36.45 49.18 -73.33
C VAL A 37 35.86 50.59 -73.07
N GLY A 38 36.53 51.38 -72.24
CA GLY A 38 36.19 52.78 -71.97
C GLY A 38 36.19 53.65 -73.22
N PHE A 39 35.03 53.74 -73.85
CA PHE A 39 34.62 54.81 -74.77
C PHE A 39 34.83 56.15 -74.07
N SER A 40 35.88 56.85 -74.48
CA SER A 40 36.13 58.24 -74.14
C SER A 40 35.09 59.13 -74.86
N ALA A 41 33.95 59.35 -74.22
CA ALA A 41 33.07 60.45 -74.57
C ALA A 41 33.67 61.78 -74.08
N SER A 42 34.71 62.25 -74.79
CA SER A 42 35.20 63.62 -74.75
C SER A 42 35.15 64.17 -76.18
N SER A 43 33.95 64.57 -76.61
CA SER A 43 33.76 65.40 -77.78
C SER A 43 33.25 66.76 -77.31
N ASN A 44 34.16 67.68 -77.05
CA ASN A 44 33.92 69.11 -77.18
C ASN A 44 35.07 69.67 -78.00
N ALA A 45 34.76 69.84 -79.29
CA ALA A 45 35.63 70.39 -80.31
C ALA A 45 35.83 71.90 -80.07
N ALA A 46 37.08 72.30 -79.81
CA ALA A 46 37.54 73.67 -79.97
C ALA A 46 38.62 73.67 -81.05
N MET A 47 38.21 73.81 -82.31
CA MET A 47 39.08 74.00 -83.47
C MET A 47 38.99 75.47 -83.88
N HIS A 48 39.97 76.27 -83.45
CA HIS A 48 40.31 77.55 -84.07
C HIS A 48 41.33 77.31 -85.18
N HIS A 49 41.03 77.68 -86.43
CA HIS A 49 42.04 78.18 -87.37
C HIS A 49 41.41 79.08 -88.45
N PRO A 50 42.14 80.09 -88.98
CA PRO A 50 41.60 81.23 -89.70
C PRO A 50 41.74 81.16 -91.24
N CYS A 51 40.97 82.02 -91.90
CA CYS A 51 41.23 82.69 -93.19
C CYS A 51 41.66 81.85 -94.42
N ILE A 52 40.73 81.63 -95.36
CA ILE A 52 41.01 81.76 -96.81
C ILE A 52 39.85 82.51 -97.48
N SER A 53 40.22 83.56 -98.21
CA SER A 53 39.41 84.47 -99.01
C SER A 53 39.26 84.04 -100.48
N GLN A 54 38.31 84.68 -101.18
CA GLN A 54 38.06 84.78 -102.66
C GLN A 54 37.04 83.76 -103.19
N CYS A 55 35.99 84.05 -103.98
CA CYS A 55 35.38 85.23 -104.63
C CYS A 55 33.95 84.81 -105.13
N PRO A 56 33.09 85.71 -105.67
CA PRO A 56 31.62 85.62 -105.70
C PRO A 56 31.03 85.35 -107.12
N PRO A 57 29.75 85.63 -107.47
CA PRO A 57 28.46 85.65 -106.72
C PRO A 57 27.35 84.82 -107.43
N ALA A 58 26.18 84.73 -106.77
CA ALA A 58 24.86 85.07 -107.32
C ALA A 58 23.75 84.01 -107.14
N VAL A 59 22.62 84.51 -106.62
CA VAL A 59 21.25 83.95 -106.62
C VAL A 59 21.03 82.72 -105.73
N LEU A 60 20.55 82.96 -104.49
CA LEU A 60 19.67 82.12 -103.63
C LEU A 60 19.83 82.51 -102.14
N THR A 61 19.75 83.79 -101.81
CA THR A 61 19.98 84.27 -100.42
C THR A 61 18.74 84.17 -99.52
N SER A 62 17.53 84.03 -100.06
CA SER A 62 16.31 83.94 -99.22
C SER A 62 16.02 82.51 -98.73
N ASP A 63 16.12 81.52 -99.63
CA ASP A 63 15.75 80.14 -99.31
C ASP A 63 16.78 79.46 -98.40
N LEU A 64 18.07 79.76 -98.57
CA LEU A 64 19.12 79.27 -97.68
C LEU A 64 19.02 79.86 -96.27
N LEU A 65 18.67 81.15 -96.13
CA LEU A 65 18.43 81.76 -94.82
C LEU A 65 17.18 81.19 -94.13
N GLN A 66 16.15 80.80 -94.90
CA GLN A 66 14.95 80.18 -94.34
C GLN A 66 15.21 78.73 -93.91
N VAL A 67 15.98 77.97 -94.69
CA VAL A 67 16.44 76.62 -94.32
C VAL A 67 17.36 76.70 -93.09
N GLU A 68 18.29 77.64 -93.05
CA GLU A 68 19.20 77.85 -91.92
C GLU A 68 18.43 78.19 -90.63
N ARG A 69 17.44 79.09 -90.69
CA ARG A 69 16.55 79.36 -89.54
C ARG A 69 15.74 78.15 -89.10
N SER A 70 15.24 77.35 -90.06
CA SER A 70 14.48 76.13 -89.75
C SER A 70 15.36 75.06 -89.09
N LEU A 71 16.62 74.93 -89.53
CA LEU A 71 17.59 74.01 -88.95
C LEU A 71 18.05 74.50 -87.58
N GLN A 72 18.29 75.80 -87.39
CA GLN A 72 18.59 76.39 -86.08
C GLN A 72 17.42 76.18 -85.09
N SER A 73 16.18 76.39 -85.53
CA SER A 73 14.98 76.08 -84.76
C SER A 73 14.91 74.59 -84.39
N ARG A 74 15.22 73.69 -85.33
CA ARG A 74 15.20 72.25 -85.10
C ARG A 74 16.32 71.79 -84.17
N VAL A 75 17.51 72.38 -84.26
CA VAL A 75 18.64 72.12 -83.35
C VAL A 75 18.29 72.57 -81.94
N VAL A 76 17.73 73.76 -81.75
CA VAL A 76 17.27 74.23 -80.43
C VAL A 76 16.17 73.32 -79.86
N GLN A 77 15.24 72.86 -80.70
CA GLN A 77 14.23 71.88 -80.28
C GLN A 77 14.86 70.56 -79.85
N LEU A 78 15.75 69.97 -80.66
CA LEU A 78 16.43 68.71 -80.34
C LEU A 78 17.34 68.84 -79.11
N GLU A 79 17.96 70.00 -78.88
CA GLU A 79 18.71 70.27 -77.66
C GLU A 79 17.79 70.35 -76.43
N SER A 80 16.62 70.97 -76.56
CA SER A 80 15.63 71.02 -75.47
C SER A 80 15.03 69.64 -75.17
N GLU A 81 14.77 68.84 -76.21
CA GLU A 81 14.33 67.44 -76.10
C GLU A 81 15.44 66.58 -75.48
N GLY A 82 16.69 66.77 -75.90
CA GLY A 82 17.86 66.08 -75.35
C GLY A 82 18.09 66.42 -73.87
N ARG A 83 17.95 67.70 -73.48
CA ARG A 83 18.01 68.11 -72.07
C ARG A 83 16.87 67.49 -71.26
N ARG A 84 15.64 67.52 -71.79
CA ARG A 84 14.48 66.92 -71.12
C ARG A 84 14.63 65.40 -70.94
N LEU A 85 15.13 64.69 -71.96
CA LEU A 85 15.40 63.24 -71.85
C LEU A 85 16.55 62.95 -70.88
N ALA A 86 17.58 63.81 -70.83
CA ALA A 86 18.67 63.68 -69.86
C ALA A 86 18.19 63.93 -68.42
N GLU A 87 17.33 64.92 -68.20
CA GLU A 87 16.66 65.17 -66.92
C GLU A 87 15.77 63.98 -66.51
N GLN A 88 14.93 63.48 -67.42
CA GLN A 88 14.11 62.28 -67.16
C GLN A 88 14.95 61.03 -66.86
N LEU A 89 16.10 60.86 -67.54
CA LEU A 89 17.03 59.78 -67.25
C LEU A 89 17.67 59.97 -65.87
N ALA A 90 18.07 61.19 -65.51
CA ALA A 90 18.62 61.49 -64.18
C ALA A 90 17.59 61.28 -63.05
N GLU A 91 16.34 61.69 -63.25
CA GLU A 91 15.22 61.46 -62.34
C GLU A 91 14.93 59.95 -62.18
N SER A 92 14.87 59.19 -63.27
CA SER A 92 14.68 57.73 -63.20
C SER A 92 15.85 57.03 -62.49
N GLN A 93 17.09 57.48 -62.71
CA GLN A 93 18.25 56.92 -62.02
C GLN A 93 18.28 57.26 -60.54
N THR A 94 17.84 58.46 -60.14
CA THR A 94 17.72 58.84 -58.73
C THR A 94 16.62 58.05 -58.05
N SER A 95 15.44 57.93 -58.66
CA SER A 95 14.34 57.06 -58.19
C SER A 95 14.80 55.60 -58.00
N LEU A 96 15.49 55.01 -58.97
CA LEU A 96 16.01 53.65 -58.85
C LEU A 96 17.09 53.51 -57.76
N ARG A 97 17.90 54.55 -57.52
CA ARG A 97 18.87 54.56 -56.40
C ARG A 97 18.16 54.63 -55.05
N GLU A 98 17.11 55.43 -54.95
CA GLU A 98 16.29 55.54 -53.73
C GLU A 98 15.54 54.25 -53.43
N GLU A 99 14.94 53.62 -54.45
CA GLU A 99 14.30 52.31 -54.32
C GLU A 99 15.30 51.23 -53.88
N ARG A 100 16.49 51.16 -54.51
CA ARG A 100 17.55 50.25 -54.08
C ARG A 100 17.99 50.52 -52.64
N ALA A 101 18.15 51.80 -52.27
CA ALA A 101 18.50 52.17 -50.90
C ALA A 101 17.40 51.80 -49.89
N SER A 102 16.12 51.92 -50.28
CA SER A 102 14.99 51.48 -49.45
C SER A 102 15.00 49.95 -49.25
N HIS A 103 15.16 49.18 -50.32
CA HIS A 103 15.26 47.72 -50.24
C HIS A 103 16.46 47.25 -49.42
N THR A 104 17.61 47.94 -49.49
CA THR A 104 18.74 47.63 -48.61
C THR A 104 18.42 47.89 -47.14
N ARG A 105 17.74 49.00 -46.82
CA ARG A 105 17.32 49.29 -45.44
C ARG A 105 16.30 48.27 -44.93
N ASP A 106 15.32 47.91 -45.75
CA ASP A 106 14.31 46.91 -45.38
C ASP A 106 14.95 45.54 -45.14
N ARG A 107 15.90 45.14 -45.99
CA ARG A 107 16.66 43.91 -45.79
C ARG A 107 17.51 43.96 -44.52
N ASP A 108 18.20 45.07 -44.26
CA ASP A 108 19.03 45.22 -43.07
C ASP A 108 18.17 45.22 -41.79
N ASN A 109 16.99 45.86 -41.82
CA ASN A 109 16.02 45.81 -40.73
C ASN A 109 15.53 44.38 -40.48
N LEU A 110 15.24 43.62 -41.54
CA LEU A 110 14.81 42.22 -41.43
C LEU A 110 15.93 41.34 -40.84
N ILE A 111 17.20 41.58 -41.22
CA ILE A 111 18.35 40.88 -40.64
C ILE A 111 18.48 41.18 -39.14
N VAL A 112 18.28 42.44 -38.73
CA VAL A 112 18.30 42.82 -37.31
C VAL A 112 17.16 42.14 -36.54
N GLN A 113 15.95 42.09 -37.10
CA GLN A 113 14.81 41.39 -36.50
C GLN A 113 15.09 39.90 -36.32
N HIS A 114 15.54 39.21 -37.37
CA HIS A 114 15.87 37.78 -37.27
C HIS A 114 17.03 37.50 -36.31
N ARG A 115 18.02 38.40 -36.21
CA ARG A 115 19.08 38.26 -35.20
C ARG A 115 18.53 38.34 -33.78
N ALA A 116 17.65 39.31 -33.51
CA ALA A 116 17.01 39.43 -32.21
C ALA A 116 16.13 38.21 -31.87
N GLU A 117 15.39 37.69 -32.85
CA GLU A 117 14.60 36.45 -32.69
C GLU A 117 15.49 35.25 -32.39
N VAL A 118 16.61 35.09 -33.11
CA VAL A 118 17.58 34.02 -32.85
C VAL A 118 18.19 34.15 -31.46
N GLU A 119 18.62 35.35 -31.06
CA GLU A 119 19.15 35.61 -29.72
C GLU A 119 18.13 35.25 -28.64
N GLN A 120 16.87 35.66 -28.82
CA GLN A 120 15.79 35.32 -27.90
C GLN A 120 15.55 33.81 -27.82
N VAL A 121 15.44 33.11 -28.95
CA VAL A 121 15.26 31.65 -28.98
C VAL A 121 16.45 30.93 -28.36
N THR A 122 17.68 31.42 -28.56
CA THR A 122 18.87 30.82 -27.91
C THR A 122 18.88 31.05 -26.41
N SER A 123 18.41 32.21 -25.93
CA SER A 123 18.24 32.49 -24.50
C SER A 123 17.18 31.60 -23.88
N ASP A 124 15.99 31.53 -24.48
CA ASP A 124 14.87 30.71 -24.02
C ASP A 124 15.24 29.22 -23.98
N ARG A 125 16.01 28.75 -24.99
CA ARG A 125 16.57 27.39 -25.01
C ARG A 125 17.56 27.18 -23.87
N GLY A 126 18.46 28.11 -23.61
CA GLY A 126 19.41 28.03 -22.49
C GLY A 126 18.69 27.93 -21.14
N GLU A 127 17.67 28.77 -20.92
CA GLU A 127 16.84 28.74 -19.72
C GLU A 127 16.05 27.43 -19.57
N ALA A 128 15.55 26.87 -20.67
CA ALA A 128 14.88 25.57 -20.69
C ALA A 128 15.86 24.43 -20.36
N GLU A 129 17.07 24.45 -20.94
CA GLU A 129 18.13 23.46 -20.65
C GLU A 129 18.59 23.53 -19.18
N GLU A 130 18.69 24.72 -18.59
CA GLU A 130 18.99 24.86 -17.17
C GLU A 130 17.86 24.40 -16.26
N ARG A 131 16.60 24.70 -16.60
CA ARG A 131 15.43 24.20 -15.87
C ARG A 131 15.41 22.67 -15.87
N TRP A 132 15.58 22.07 -17.05
CA TRP A 132 15.67 20.62 -17.19
C TRP A 132 16.85 20.04 -16.40
N ARG A 133 18.02 20.69 -16.43
CA ARG A 133 19.18 20.27 -15.64
C ARG A 133 18.91 20.31 -14.13
N ARG A 134 18.23 21.34 -13.64
CA ARG A 134 17.83 21.45 -12.22
C ARG A 134 16.84 20.37 -11.84
N GLU A 135 15.82 20.12 -12.66
CA GLU A 135 14.86 19.03 -12.45
C GLU A 135 15.56 17.66 -12.44
N CYS A 136 16.48 17.40 -13.37
CA CYS A 136 17.27 16.17 -13.37
C CYS A 136 18.13 16.00 -12.10
N GLU A 137 18.73 17.08 -11.59
CA GLU A 137 19.51 17.04 -10.35
C GLU A 137 18.62 16.81 -9.13
N GLU A 138 17.45 17.46 -9.07
CA GLU A 138 16.46 17.22 -8.03
C GLU A 138 15.94 15.79 -8.04
N TRP A 139 15.68 15.22 -9.22
CA TRP A 139 15.31 13.82 -9.36
C TRP A 139 16.44 12.90 -8.92
N ARG A 140 17.69 13.19 -9.30
CA ARG A 140 18.87 12.42 -8.85
C ARG A 140 19.00 12.43 -7.32
N VAL A 141 18.83 13.59 -6.68
CA VAL A 141 18.87 13.72 -5.21
C VAL A 141 17.70 12.97 -4.57
N ARG A 142 16.49 13.07 -5.13
CA ARG A 142 15.31 12.34 -4.62
C ARG A 142 15.49 10.83 -4.69
N VAL A 143 16.01 10.33 -5.82
CA VAL A 143 16.34 8.91 -6.00
C VAL A 143 17.44 8.49 -5.02
N GLY A 144 18.51 9.28 -4.86
CA GLY A 144 19.57 9.00 -3.89
C GLY A 144 19.06 8.88 -2.45
N ARG A 145 18.18 9.79 -2.02
CA ARG A 145 17.54 9.72 -0.68
C ARG A 145 16.63 8.50 -0.53
N ALA A 146 15.91 8.13 -1.57
CA ALA A 146 15.07 6.93 -1.56
C ALA A 146 15.94 5.67 -1.44
N GLU A 147 17.04 5.57 -2.19
CA GLU A 147 18.00 4.48 -2.09
C GLU A 147 18.68 4.39 -0.73
N GLU A 148 19.06 5.53 -0.14
CA GLU A 148 19.59 5.60 1.22
C GLU A 148 18.57 5.10 2.25
N GLY A 149 17.31 5.55 2.16
CA GLY A 149 16.24 5.06 3.03
C GLY A 149 15.97 3.56 2.89
N GLU A 150 16.05 3.00 1.67
CA GLU A 150 15.94 1.55 1.46
C GLU A 150 17.14 0.78 2.04
N ARG A 151 18.36 1.34 1.94
CA ARG A 151 19.54 0.75 2.59
C ARG A 151 19.40 0.73 4.11
N GLU A 152 18.94 1.83 4.71
CA GLU A 152 18.69 1.92 6.15
C GLU A 152 17.65 0.89 6.60
N ARG A 153 16.52 0.77 5.88
CA ARG A 153 15.50 -0.27 6.15
C ARG A 153 16.07 -1.68 6.04
N MET A 154 16.91 -1.94 5.03
CA MET A 154 17.57 -3.24 4.87
C MET A 154 18.52 -3.55 6.03
N ASP A 155 19.23 -2.55 6.56
CA ASP A 155 20.12 -2.74 7.70
C ASP A 155 19.35 -2.89 9.01
N GLU A 156 18.22 -2.20 9.19
CA GLU A 156 17.27 -2.44 10.29
C GLU A 156 16.68 -3.86 10.25
N LEU A 157 16.29 -4.34 9.06
CA LEU A 157 15.79 -5.71 8.87
C LEU A 157 16.87 -6.75 9.22
N LYS A 158 18.11 -6.58 8.74
CA LYS A 158 19.22 -7.48 9.12
C LYS A 158 19.47 -7.47 10.63
N LEU A 159 19.39 -6.31 11.28
CA LEU A 159 19.54 -6.21 12.73
C LEU A 159 18.38 -6.91 13.46
N ALA A 160 17.16 -6.79 12.96
CA ALA A 160 16.00 -7.50 13.49
C ALA A 160 16.11 -9.02 13.31
N GLU A 161 16.59 -9.48 12.16
CA GLU A 161 16.88 -10.90 11.89
C GLU A 161 17.95 -11.46 12.83
N GLN A 162 19.03 -10.70 13.08
CA GLN A 162 20.06 -11.09 14.06
C GLN A 162 19.49 -11.18 15.47
N LYS A 163 18.66 -10.22 15.89
CA LYS A 163 17.98 -10.27 17.20
C LYS A 163 17.04 -11.47 17.31
N LEU A 164 16.27 -11.77 16.25
CA LEU A 164 15.44 -12.97 16.18
C LEU A 164 16.27 -14.24 16.29
N ALA A 165 17.42 -14.31 15.61
CA ALA A 165 18.34 -15.44 15.72
C ALA A 165 18.83 -15.64 17.16
N CYS A 166 19.24 -14.57 17.86
CA CYS A 166 19.61 -14.64 19.28
C CYS A 166 18.46 -15.14 20.16
N VAL A 167 17.25 -14.60 19.99
CA VAL A 167 16.08 -15.03 20.75
C VAL A 167 15.72 -16.49 20.46
N THR A 168 15.87 -16.94 19.20
CA THR A 168 15.64 -18.36 18.87
C THR A 168 16.68 -19.26 19.53
N GLN A 169 17.95 -18.82 19.62
CA GLN A 169 18.99 -19.57 20.31
C GLN A 169 18.70 -19.65 21.82
N GLU A 170 18.39 -18.53 22.47
CA GLU A 170 18.00 -18.50 23.89
C GLU A 170 16.80 -19.41 24.15
N LYS A 171 15.79 -19.38 23.27
CA LYS A 171 14.64 -20.29 23.35
C LYS A 171 15.06 -21.76 23.27
N THR A 172 15.96 -22.12 22.35
CA THR A 172 16.45 -23.51 22.25
C THR A 172 17.24 -23.94 23.49
N GLU A 173 18.03 -23.05 24.07
CA GLU A 173 18.78 -23.31 25.30
C GLU A 173 17.84 -23.52 26.50
N VAL A 174 16.83 -22.65 26.66
CA VAL A 174 15.81 -22.79 27.72
C VAL A 174 14.97 -24.06 27.53
N CYS A 175 14.58 -24.39 26.28
CA CYS A 175 13.88 -25.65 26.00
C CYS A 175 14.74 -26.86 26.36
N GLY A 176 16.05 -26.85 26.04
CA GLY A 176 16.97 -27.91 26.42
C GLY A 176 17.12 -28.07 27.94
N GLN A 177 17.18 -26.96 28.68
CA GLN A 177 17.20 -26.98 30.16
C GLN A 177 15.92 -27.59 30.74
N LEU A 178 14.75 -27.18 30.24
CA LEU A 178 13.47 -27.72 30.69
C LEU A 178 13.31 -29.21 30.35
N GLU A 179 13.81 -29.66 29.20
CA GLU A 179 13.82 -31.09 28.86
C GLU A 179 14.73 -31.89 29.80
N GLN A 180 15.89 -31.31 30.17
CA GLN A 180 16.80 -31.92 31.13
C GLN A 180 16.18 -32.00 32.53
N GLU A 181 15.57 -30.93 33.03
CA GLU A 181 14.84 -30.91 34.31
C GLU A 181 13.68 -31.92 34.30
N ARG A 182 12.91 -31.98 33.19
CA ARG A 182 11.83 -32.95 33.04
C ARG A 182 12.36 -34.38 33.10
N SER A 183 13.49 -34.65 32.45
CA SER A 183 14.11 -35.99 32.49
C SER A 183 14.56 -36.37 33.91
N GLY A 184 15.16 -35.43 34.65
CA GLY A 184 15.52 -35.63 36.05
C GLY A 184 14.31 -35.94 36.93
N HIS A 185 13.22 -35.17 36.79
CA HIS A 185 11.99 -35.46 37.53
C HIS A 185 11.34 -36.79 37.15
N THR A 186 11.42 -37.22 35.88
CA THR A 186 10.92 -38.55 35.51
C THR A 186 11.73 -39.69 36.13
N GLU A 187 13.05 -39.53 36.26
CA GLU A 187 13.91 -40.49 36.95
C GLU A 187 13.60 -40.54 38.46
N GLU A 188 13.39 -39.38 39.09
CA GLU A 188 12.97 -39.29 40.50
C GLU A 188 11.62 -39.98 40.74
N VAL A 189 10.63 -39.75 39.87
CA VAL A 189 9.31 -40.39 39.96
C VAL A 189 9.44 -41.90 39.78
N ALA A 190 10.25 -42.38 38.83
CA ALA A 190 10.48 -43.81 38.64
C ALA A 190 11.15 -44.45 39.88
N SER A 191 12.10 -43.76 40.50
CA SER A 191 12.74 -44.19 41.76
C SER A 191 11.73 -44.28 42.91
N LEU A 192 10.87 -43.27 43.08
CA LEU A 192 9.83 -43.26 44.11
C LEU A 192 8.77 -44.35 43.88
N GLN A 193 8.39 -44.61 42.63
CA GLN A 193 7.49 -45.71 42.29
C GLN A 193 8.10 -47.07 42.65
N LEU A 194 9.39 -47.27 42.38
CA LEU A 194 10.10 -48.49 42.77
C LEU A 194 10.12 -48.68 44.30
N GLN A 195 10.36 -47.61 45.06
CA GLN A 195 10.32 -47.65 46.51
C GLN A 195 8.91 -47.97 47.03
N LEU A 196 7.87 -47.42 46.40
CA LEU A 196 6.48 -47.70 46.75
C LEU A 196 6.15 -49.18 46.50
N THR A 197 6.55 -49.75 45.36
CA THR A 197 6.34 -51.17 45.07
C THR A 197 7.07 -52.08 46.06
N ALA A 198 8.30 -51.73 46.44
CA ALA A 198 9.03 -52.49 47.45
C ALA A 198 8.33 -52.45 48.81
N ALA A 199 7.76 -51.30 49.20
CA ALA A 199 7.01 -51.16 50.44
C ALA A 199 5.67 -51.93 50.41
N THR A 200 4.98 -51.98 49.26
CA THR A 200 3.76 -52.77 49.10
C THR A 200 4.05 -54.26 49.20
N ASP A 201 5.08 -54.76 48.51
CA ASP A 201 5.47 -56.17 48.57
C ASP A 201 5.85 -56.59 50.00
N GLN A 202 6.51 -55.71 50.74
CA GLN A 202 6.84 -55.95 52.14
C GLN A 202 5.61 -55.98 53.05
N ASN A 203 4.61 -55.13 52.80
CA ASN A 203 3.33 -55.17 53.51
C ASN A 203 2.54 -56.45 53.19
N GLU A 204 2.51 -56.88 51.93
CA GLU A 204 1.86 -58.13 51.53
C GLU A 204 2.54 -59.33 52.21
N LYS A 205 3.87 -59.34 52.30
CA LYS A 205 4.60 -60.36 53.03
C LYS A 205 4.24 -60.39 54.51
N ILE A 206 4.17 -59.22 55.17
CA ILE A 206 3.77 -59.11 56.58
C ILE A 206 2.31 -59.58 56.76
N GLN A 207 1.41 -59.24 55.84
CA GLN A 207 0.02 -59.73 55.86
C GLN A 207 -0.05 -61.25 55.69
N GLY A 208 0.72 -61.83 54.76
CA GLY A 208 0.81 -63.27 54.59
C GLY A 208 1.35 -63.98 55.83
N GLU A 209 2.37 -63.42 56.48
CA GLU A 209 2.91 -63.93 57.75
C GLU A 209 1.87 -63.84 58.88
N LEU A 210 1.09 -62.75 58.93
CA LEU A 210 0.00 -62.57 59.90
C LEU A 210 -1.13 -63.58 59.67
N GLU A 211 -1.52 -63.81 58.42
CA GLU A 211 -2.54 -64.80 58.05
C GLU A 211 -2.07 -66.22 58.32
N ALA A 212 -0.81 -66.55 58.04
CA ALA A 212 -0.22 -67.83 58.40
C ALA A 212 -0.21 -68.04 59.92
N ALA A 213 0.13 -67.01 60.70
CA ALA A 213 0.06 -67.05 62.16
C ALA A 213 -1.38 -67.25 62.66
N ARG A 214 -2.36 -66.54 62.08
CA ARG A 214 -3.80 -66.71 62.38
C ARG A 214 -4.29 -68.11 62.05
N GLN A 215 -3.90 -68.67 60.90
CA GLN A 215 -4.24 -70.04 60.52
C GLN A 215 -3.55 -71.07 61.41
N CYS A 216 -2.34 -70.80 61.89
CA CYS A 216 -1.66 -71.66 62.84
C CYS A 216 -2.40 -71.69 64.18
N VAL A 217 -2.78 -70.51 64.71
CA VAL A 217 -3.64 -70.39 65.90
C VAL A 217 -4.96 -71.13 65.68
N HIS A 218 -5.62 -70.95 64.53
CA HIS A 218 -6.88 -71.62 64.27
C HIS A 218 -6.74 -73.15 64.12
N ARG A 219 -5.62 -73.62 63.54
CA ARG A 219 -5.28 -75.05 63.53
C ARG A 219 -5.06 -75.57 64.94
N LEU A 220 -4.30 -74.86 65.78
CA LEU A 220 -4.09 -75.21 67.19
C LEU A 220 -5.43 -75.24 67.95
N GLU A 221 -6.30 -74.26 67.74
CA GLU A 221 -7.68 -74.23 68.28
C GLU A 221 -8.51 -75.45 67.80
N SER A 222 -8.39 -75.83 66.53
CA SER A 222 -9.08 -77.00 65.98
C SER A 222 -8.51 -78.34 66.49
N TYR A 223 -7.21 -78.40 66.76
CA TYR A 223 -6.56 -79.55 67.41
C TYR A 223 -6.91 -79.62 68.90
N LEU A 224 -7.28 -78.50 69.53
CA LEU A 224 -7.74 -78.43 70.91
C LEU A 224 -9.24 -78.70 71.09
N GLY A 225 -10.00 -78.78 69.99
CA GLY A 225 -11.44 -79.06 69.97
C GLY A 225 -11.85 -80.54 70.02
N GLY A 226 -10.91 -81.48 70.16
CA GLY A 226 -11.24 -82.91 70.27
C GLY A 226 -10.13 -83.72 70.92
N GLU A 227 -10.35 -84.09 72.19
CA GLU A 227 -9.63 -85.07 73.03
C GLU A 227 -8.14 -85.34 72.68
N LEU A 228 -7.23 -84.75 73.47
CA LEU A 228 -5.86 -85.27 73.59
C LEU A 228 -5.82 -86.44 74.60
N PRO A 229 -5.29 -87.61 74.21
CA PRO A 229 -4.51 -88.44 75.12
C PRO A 229 -3.21 -87.69 75.47
N GLU A 230 -2.83 -87.81 76.73
CA GLU A 230 -1.61 -87.24 77.29
C GLU A 230 -0.36 -87.73 76.53
N GLU A 231 0.29 -86.83 75.78
CA GLU A 231 1.75 -86.75 75.63
C GLU A 231 2.13 -85.54 74.74
N GLY A 232 2.91 -84.61 75.30
CA GLY A 232 3.56 -83.54 74.54
C GLY A 232 3.52 -82.19 75.25
N LEU A 233 4.66 -81.72 75.75
CA LEU A 233 4.82 -80.49 76.53
C LEU A 233 4.34 -79.21 75.79
N THR A 234 4.05 -79.26 74.49
CA THR A 234 3.62 -78.11 73.70
C THR A 234 2.25 -77.57 74.08
N TRP A 235 1.27 -78.38 74.48
CA TRP A 235 0.00 -77.82 74.99
C TRP A 235 0.19 -77.16 76.34
N ARG A 236 1.10 -77.63 77.20
CA ARG A 236 1.39 -76.91 78.45
C ARG A 236 2.14 -75.62 78.18
N ASP A 237 3.04 -75.60 77.20
CA ASP A 237 3.79 -74.39 76.80
C ASP A 237 2.90 -73.39 76.02
N GLU A 238 2.00 -73.85 75.16
CA GLU A 238 1.00 -73.04 74.47
C GLU A 238 -0.11 -72.59 75.40
N ARG A 239 -0.56 -73.45 76.33
CA ARG A 239 -1.50 -73.05 77.38
C ARG A 239 -0.85 -72.06 78.33
N THR A 240 0.42 -72.24 78.70
CA THR A 240 1.13 -71.25 79.50
C THR A 240 1.34 -69.97 78.70
N ALA A 241 1.69 -70.02 77.40
CA ALA A 241 1.82 -68.85 76.53
C ALA A 241 0.48 -68.12 76.30
N LEU A 242 -0.62 -68.85 76.16
CA LEU A 242 -1.97 -68.30 76.10
C LEU A 242 -2.40 -67.75 77.47
N LEU A 243 -2.01 -68.38 78.59
CA LEU A 243 -2.20 -67.82 79.92
C LEU A 243 -1.34 -66.57 80.13
N THR A 244 -0.09 -66.50 79.64
CA THR A 244 0.71 -65.27 79.66
C THR A 244 0.09 -64.22 78.76
N ARG A 245 -0.44 -64.60 77.59
CA ARG A 245 -1.12 -63.67 76.69
C ARG A 245 -2.44 -63.17 77.27
N ILE A 246 -3.19 -64.01 77.97
CA ILE A 246 -4.39 -63.61 78.71
C ILE A 246 -3.99 -62.70 79.87
N LEU A 247 -2.93 -63.00 80.62
CA LEU A 247 -2.41 -62.12 81.66
C LEU A 247 -1.87 -60.78 81.10
N GLU A 248 -1.28 -60.77 79.90
CA GLU A 248 -0.86 -59.56 79.18
C GLU A 248 -2.08 -58.74 78.75
N MET A 249 -3.10 -59.39 78.18
CA MET A 249 -4.34 -58.75 77.75
C MET A 249 -5.18 -58.28 78.95
N GLU A 250 -5.16 -59.00 80.07
CA GLU A 250 -5.73 -58.59 81.36
C GLU A 250 -4.93 -57.44 81.94
N GLY A 251 -3.60 -57.46 81.84
CA GLY A 251 -2.74 -56.34 82.20
C GLY A 251 -2.95 -55.11 81.31
N GLU A 252 -3.20 -55.28 80.02
CA GLU A 252 -3.58 -54.23 79.07
C GLU A 252 -5.00 -53.72 79.34
N ARG A 253 -5.94 -54.61 79.70
CA ARG A 253 -7.29 -54.24 80.12
C ARG A 253 -7.24 -53.47 81.43
N GLU A 254 -6.51 -53.93 82.44
CA GLU A 254 -6.30 -53.21 83.70
C GLU A 254 -5.55 -51.88 83.44
N ARG A 255 -4.63 -51.83 82.48
CA ARG A 255 -3.98 -50.58 82.05
C ARG A 255 -4.99 -49.65 81.39
N GLY A 256 -5.87 -50.15 80.54
CA GLY A 256 -6.99 -49.42 79.95
C GLY A 256 -8.03 -48.97 80.98
N GLU A 257 -8.31 -49.79 82.00
CA GLU A 257 -9.18 -49.46 83.13
C GLU A 257 -8.52 -48.40 84.03
N ARG A 258 -7.21 -48.48 84.28
CA ARG A 258 -6.43 -47.43 84.96
C ARG A 258 -6.36 -46.15 84.13
N GLU A 259 -6.22 -46.24 82.81
CA GLU A 259 -6.23 -45.09 81.89
C GLU A 259 -7.61 -44.44 81.82
N THR A 260 -8.69 -45.21 81.77
CA THR A 260 -10.05 -44.68 81.84
C THR A 260 -10.37 -44.12 83.22
N HIS A 261 -9.91 -44.72 84.32
CA HIS A 261 -9.97 -44.13 85.66
C HIS A 261 -9.16 -42.83 85.73
N LEU A 262 -7.96 -42.78 85.12
CA LEU A 262 -7.13 -41.59 85.04
C LEU A 262 -7.80 -40.51 84.19
N MET A 263 -8.45 -40.86 83.08
CA MET A 263 -9.26 -39.93 82.28
C MET A 263 -10.49 -39.46 83.07
N ALA A 264 -11.13 -40.33 83.86
CA ALA A 264 -12.24 -39.96 84.74
C ALA A 264 -11.79 -39.02 85.87
N VAL A 265 -10.64 -39.29 86.51
CA VAL A 265 -10.02 -38.40 87.51
C VAL A 265 -9.56 -37.09 86.86
N ARG A 266 -9.01 -37.11 85.64
CA ARG A 266 -8.65 -35.91 84.87
C ARG A 266 -9.90 -35.11 84.49
N LEU A 267 -10.99 -35.76 84.09
CA LEU A 267 -12.28 -35.13 83.81
C LEU A 267 -12.91 -34.56 85.08
N ALA A 268 -12.86 -35.27 86.21
CA ALA A 268 -13.34 -34.80 87.51
C ALA A 268 -12.51 -33.63 88.01
N ALA A 269 -11.17 -33.68 87.91
CA ALA A 269 -10.28 -32.59 88.28
C ALA A 269 -10.42 -31.39 87.33
N ILE A 270 -10.62 -31.60 86.02
CA ILE A 270 -10.94 -30.52 85.08
C ILE A 270 -12.32 -29.93 85.39
N SER A 271 -13.32 -30.75 85.72
CA SER A 271 -14.64 -30.29 86.15
C SER A 271 -14.58 -29.52 87.48
N GLU A 272 -13.74 -29.94 88.42
CA GLU A 272 -13.54 -29.29 89.72
C GLU A 272 -12.77 -27.97 89.53
N ILE A 273 -11.69 -27.96 88.76
CA ILE A 273 -10.96 -26.73 88.38
C ILE A 273 -11.88 -25.77 87.62
N LEU A 274 -12.70 -26.26 86.69
CA LEU A 274 -13.67 -25.44 85.98
C LEU A 274 -14.77 -24.93 86.92
N SER A 275 -15.24 -25.72 87.89
CA SER A 275 -16.19 -25.26 88.91
C SER A 275 -15.57 -24.25 89.89
N LEU A 276 -14.29 -24.40 90.23
CA LEU A 276 -13.50 -23.47 91.05
C LEU A 276 -13.21 -22.18 90.28
N GLN A 277 -12.99 -22.28 88.97
CA GLN A 277 -12.85 -21.13 88.07
C GLN A 277 -14.19 -20.45 87.80
N GLU A 278 -15.29 -21.19 87.65
CA GLU A 278 -16.65 -20.66 87.51
C GLU A 278 -17.09 -19.97 88.80
N THR A 279 -16.80 -20.53 89.98
CA THR A 279 -17.05 -19.85 91.28
C THR A 279 -16.14 -18.65 91.51
N ALA A 280 -14.90 -18.66 91.01
CA ALA A 280 -14.01 -17.51 91.03
C ALA A 280 -14.41 -16.41 90.03
N LEU A 281 -14.92 -16.78 88.85
CA LEU A 281 -15.37 -15.88 87.78
C LEU A 281 -16.80 -15.37 87.99
N GLN A 282 -17.66 -16.11 88.69
CA GLN A 282 -18.99 -15.67 89.12
C GLN A 282 -18.95 -14.65 90.28
N GLY A 283 -17.75 -14.24 90.70
CA GLY A 283 -17.57 -12.96 91.37
C GLY A 283 -18.05 -12.96 92.82
N LYS A 284 -17.15 -13.36 93.73
CA LYS A 284 -16.94 -12.67 95.01
C LYS A 284 -15.61 -13.08 95.62
N GLY A 285 -14.61 -12.24 95.36
CA GLY A 285 -13.57 -11.89 96.33
C GLY A 285 -12.57 -12.99 96.72
N VAL A 286 -11.36 -12.84 96.20
CA VAL A 286 -10.08 -13.46 96.58
C VAL A 286 -9.67 -13.16 98.06
N GLY A 287 -10.61 -12.84 98.94
CA GLY A 287 -10.38 -12.50 100.36
C GLY A 287 -10.85 -13.55 101.38
N ALA A 288 -11.42 -14.68 100.96
CA ALA A 288 -12.01 -15.66 101.89
C ALA A 288 -11.17 -16.94 102.11
N VAL A 289 -10.17 -17.23 101.28
CA VAL A 289 -9.43 -18.51 101.33
C VAL A 289 -8.21 -18.46 102.26
N GLU A 290 -7.64 -17.29 102.54
CA GLU A 290 -6.58 -17.15 103.55
C GLU A 290 -7.12 -17.01 104.99
N LYS A 291 -8.44 -16.84 105.17
CA LYS A 291 -9.07 -16.74 106.49
C LYS A 291 -9.58 -18.07 107.05
N ALA A 292 -9.79 -19.09 106.20
CA ALA A 292 -10.32 -20.39 106.63
C ALA A 292 -9.23 -21.40 107.06
N ARG A 293 -7.94 -21.11 106.85
CA ARG A 293 -6.83 -22.04 107.20
C ARG A 293 -6.08 -21.67 108.50
N ALA A 294 -6.48 -20.58 109.16
CA ALA A 294 -5.86 -20.09 110.40
C ALA A 294 -6.79 -20.14 111.65
N GLU A 295 -8.03 -20.60 111.52
CA GLU A 295 -9.00 -20.71 112.64
C GLU A 295 -9.28 -22.16 113.11
N GLU A 296 -8.63 -23.16 112.54
CA GLU A 296 -8.90 -24.58 112.85
C GLU A 296 -7.88 -25.23 113.83
N ILE A 297 -7.04 -24.44 114.50
CA ILE A 297 -6.17 -24.93 115.59
C ILE A 297 -6.22 -23.95 116.77
N GLY A 298 -7.11 -24.23 117.74
CA GLY A 298 -6.98 -23.72 119.10
C GLY A 298 -8.26 -23.29 119.80
N SER A 299 -9.00 -24.25 120.39
CA SER A 299 -9.43 -24.24 121.82
C SER A 299 -10.38 -25.41 122.11
N SER A 300 -10.03 -26.24 123.10
CA SER A 300 -10.81 -27.35 123.70
C SER A 300 -11.90 -26.82 124.67
N PRO A 301 -12.71 -27.61 125.44
CA PRO A 301 -12.64 -29.06 125.75
C PRO A 301 -13.98 -29.87 125.85
N LYS A 302 -13.94 -31.18 125.53
CA LYS A 302 -14.22 -32.33 126.45
C LYS A 302 -14.30 -33.67 125.68
N GLU A 303 -13.44 -34.58 126.13
CA GLU A 303 -13.29 -36.05 125.91
C GLU A 303 -14.58 -36.92 126.07
N PRO A 304 -14.51 -38.27 125.91
CA PRO A 304 -13.66 -39.14 125.06
C PRO A 304 -14.44 -40.30 124.37
N GLY A 305 -13.77 -41.05 123.49
CA GLY A 305 -14.25 -42.37 123.01
C GLY A 305 -13.28 -43.05 122.03
N ASP A 306 -12.33 -43.79 122.60
CA ASP A 306 -11.33 -44.73 122.05
C ASP A 306 -11.48 -45.31 120.64
N GLY A 307 -10.32 -45.54 120.01
CA GLY A 307 -10.15 -46.56 118.97
C GLY A 307 -8.96 -46.35 118.04
N ASP A 308 -7.77 -46.75 118.48
CA ASP A 308 -6.55 -46.93 117.69
C ASP A 308 -6.74 -47.66 116.35
N VAL A 309 -5.88 -47.37 115.36
CA VAL A 309 -4.93 -48.34 114.75
C VAL A 309 -4.15 -47.73 113.56
N ALA A 310 -2.83 -47.67 113.78
CA ALA A 310 -1.70 -47.91 112.86
C ALA A 310 -1.35 -46.97 111.67
N THR A 311 -0.28 -46.20 111.89
CA THR A 311 1.03 -46.23 111.17
C THR A 311 1.14 -46.91 109.80
N GLN A 312 1.61 -46.20 108.75
CA GLN A 312 3.02 -46.16 108.26
C GLN A 312 3.16 -45.60 106.82
N GLY A 313 4.17 -44.73 106.61
CA GLY A 313 5.01 -44.64 105.39
C GLY A 313 4.41 -44.10 104.07
N GLY A 314 4.91 -42.96 103.55
CA GLY A 314 4.61 -42.58 102.16
C GLY A 314 4.96 -41.18 101.66
N GLY A 315 5.83 -40.41 102.31
CA GLY A 315 6.09 -39.00 101.93
C GLY A 315 6.82 -38.79 100.58
N GLU A 316 7.62 -39.75 100.10
CA GLU A 316 8.40 -39.59 98.86
C GLU A 316 7.66 -40.05 97.59
N GLY A 317 6.60 -40.85 97.70
CA GLY A 317 5.82 -41.32 96.55
C GLY A 317 4.88 -40.25 95.98
N GLY A 318 4.35 -39.38 96.84
CA GLY A 318 3.43 -38.30 96.46
C GLY A 318 4.10 -37.19 95.63
N LEU A 319 5.33 -36.80 96.00
CA LEU A 319 6.10 -35.80 95.23
C LEU A 319 6.55 -36.34 93.88
N LYS A 320 6.96 -37.61 93.79
CA LYS A 320 7.36 -38.25 92.52
C LYS A 320 6.17 -38.43 91.57
N SER A 321 5.01 -38.82 92.08
CA SER A 321 3.77 -38.98 91.29
C SER A 321 3.17 -37.66 90.81
N LEU A 322 3.23 -36.60 91.63
CA LEU A 322 2.85 -35.26 91.19
C LEU A 322 3.77 -34.74 90.08
N LEU A 323 5.07 -35.03 90.20
CA LEU A 323 6.05 -34.65 89.18
C LEU A 323 5.85 -35.41 87.86
N THR A 324 5.49 -36.70 87.90
CA THR A 324 5.16 -37.47 86.69
C THR A 324 3.88 -36.95 86.04
N LEU A 325 2.85 -36.63 86.82
CA LEU A 325 1.61 -36.04 86.30
C LEU A 325 1.85 -34.67 85.65
N TRP A 326 2.68 -33.83 86.28
CA TRP A 326 3.02 -32.54 85.71
C TRP A 326 3.82 -32.70 84.42
N ARG A 327 4.79 -33.63 84.38
CA ARG A 327 5.56 -33.96 83.16
C ARG A 327 4.66 -34.49 82.05
N GLU A 328 3.73 -35.39 82.35
CA GLU A 328 2.77 -35.91 81.37
C GLU A 328 1.85 -34.81 80.82
N LYS A 329 1.38 -33.89 81.67
CA LYS A 329 0.50 -32.81 81.23
C LYS A 329 1.24 -31.77 80.39
N VAL A 330 2.47 -31.43 80.79
CA VAL A 330 3.36 -30.59 79.97
C VAL A 330 3.68 -31.28 78.64
N PHE A 331 3.92 -32.60 78.64
CA PHE A 331 4.16 -33.37 77.42
C PHE A 331 2.94 -33.40 76.50
N ALA A 332 1.74 -33.61 77.04
CA ALA A 332 0.50 -33.58 76.26
C ALA A 332 0.23 -32.20 75.64
N LEU A 333 0.45 -31.11 76.40
CA LEU A 333 0.32 -29.75 75.89
C LEU A 333 1.39 -29.43 74.83
N LEU A 334 2.63 -29.91 75.00
CA LEU A 334 3.68 -29.77 73.99
C LEU A 334 3.34 -30.54 72.72
N VAL A 335 2.80 -31.76 72.81
CA VAL A 335 2.33 -32.53 71.65
C VAL A 335 1.18 -31.83 70.95
N GLN A 336 0.21 -31.29 71.69
CA GLN A 336 -0.91 -30.53 71.13
C GLN A 336 -0.47 -29.24 70.44
N ALA A 337 0.43 -28.47 71.08
CA ALA A 337 1.04 -27.29 70.48
C ALA A 337 1.85 -27.66 69.22
N ARG A 338 2.54 -28.80 69.24
CA ARG A 338 3.30 -29.26 68.07
C ARG A 338 2.41 -29.72 66.93
N LEU A 339 1.29 -30.39 67.23
CA LEU A 339 0.32 -30.85 66.23
C LEU A 339 -0.39 -29.68 65.55
N THR A 340 -0.81 -28.67 66.31
CA THR A 340 -1.43 -27.45 65.76
C THR A 340 -0.43 -26.63 64.95
N GLN A 341 0.83 -26.56 65.39
CA GLN A 341 1.90 -25.94 64.60
C GLN A 341 2.13 -26.67 63.26
N MET A 342 2.08 -28.01 63.24
CA MET A 342 2.17 -28.79 62.01
C MET A 342 0.98 -28.55 61.08
N GLN A 343 -0.24 -28.49 61.62
CA GLN A 343 -1.46 -28.20 60.85
C GLN A 343 -1.42 -26.82 60.22
N HIS A 344 -1.05 -25.78 60.97
CA HIS A 344 -0.86 -24.43 60.43
C HIS A 344 0.22 -24.39 59.35
N GLY A 345 1.33 -25.12 59.54
CA GLY A 345 2.37 -25.25 58.51
C GLY A 345 1.83 -25.84 57.21
N GLN A 346 0.99 -26.88 57.30
CA GLN A 346 0.37 -27.50 56.12
C GLN A 346 -0.63 -26.57 55.42
N GLU A 347 -1.44 -25.83 56.18
CA GLU A 347 -2.37 -24.85 55.63
C GLU A 347 -1.64 -23.70 54.92
N LEU A 348 -0.51 -23.24 55.49
CA LEU A 348 0.33 -22.23 54.86
C LEU A 348 0.90 -22.72 53.53
N ILE A 349 1.40 -23.95 53.47
CA ILE A 349 1.89 -24.56 52.21
C ILE A 349 0.76 -24.65 51.18
N ASN A 350 -0.42 -25.12 51.58
CA ASN A 350 -1.57 -25.25 50.68
C ASN A 350 -2.05 -23.90 50.15
N THR A 351 -2.11 -22.87 51.00
CA THR A 351 -2.49 -21.52 50.59
C THR A 351 -1.44 -20.89 49.68
N GLN A 352 -0.16 -21.09 49.97
CA GLN A 352 0.94 -20.63 49.12
C GLN A 352 0.93 -21.31 47.75
N ALA A 353 0.68 -22.62 47.68
CA ALA A 353 0.51 -23.34 46.42
C ALA A 353 -0.70 -22.84 45.60
N ARG A 354 -1.80 -22.47 46.27
CA ARG A 354 -2.96 -21.90 45.60
C ARG A 354 -2.70 -20.48 45.08
N VAL A 355 -1.96 -19.68 45.84
CA VAL A 355 -1.54 -18.33 45.43
C VAL A 355 -0.58 -18.42 44.24
N SER A 356 0.39 -19.35 44.23
CA SER A 356 1.28 -19.53 43.09
C SER A 356 0.56 -20.04 41.84
N ALA A 357 -0.42 -20.95 41.99
CA ALA A 357 -1.27 -21.40 40.89
C ALA A 357 -2.08 -20.24 40.28
N LEU A 358 -2.76 -19.45 41.12
CA LEU A 358 -3.51 -18.27 40.66
C LEU A 358 -2.61 -17.21 40.04
N ALA A 359 -1.40 -17.00 40.57
CA ALA A 359 -0.42 -16.11 39.97
C ALA A 359 0.03 -16.60 38.58
N GLY A 360 0.19 -17.92 38.41
CA GLY A 360 0.43 -18.56 37.12
C GLY A 360 -0.69 -18.30 36.12
N GLU A 361 -1.95 -18.56 36.50
CA GLU A 361 -3.13 -18.31 35.66
C GLU A 361 -3.27 -16.82 35.28
N VAL A 362 -3.02 -15.90 36.21
CA VAL A 362 -3.02 -14.46 35.91
C VAL A 362 -1.91 -14.11 34.92
N GLY A 363 -0.72 -14.71 35.07
CA GLY A 363 0.38 -14.55 34.12
C GLY A 363 0.04 -15.06 32.72
N GLU A 364 -0.59 -16.23 32.61
CA GLU A 364 -1.06 -16.80 31.34
C GLU A 364 -2.13 -15.93 30.68
N ARG A 365 -3.16 -15.52 31.43
CA ARG A 365 -4.20 -14.60 30.95
C ARG A 365 -3.63 -13.26 30.50
N GLN A 366 -2.60 -12.77 31.18
CA GLN A 366 -1.93 -11.53 30.80
C GLN A 366 -1.17 -11.70 29.48
N ARG A 367 -0.44 -12.81 29.30
CA ARG A 367 0.21 -13.13 28.01
C ARG A 367 -0.79 -13.30 26.87
N GLU A 368 -1.92 -13.97 27.11
CA GLU A 368 -3.01 -14.08 26.13
C GLU A 368 -3.57 -12.71 25.76
N ARG A 369 -3.80 -11.83 26.74
CA ARG A 369 -4.22 -10.45 26.49
C ARG A 369 -3.18 -9.71 25.65
N ASP A 370 -1.90 -9.81 25.99
CA ASP A 370 -0.81 -9.12 25.28
C ASP A 370 -0.67 -9.63 23.83
N LEU A 371 -0.91 -10.93 23.60
CA LEU A 371 -0.97 -11.50 22.25
C LEU A 371 -2.18 -10.97 21.46
N VAL A 372 -3.35 -10.90 22.09
CA VAL A 372 -4.56 -10.36 21.46
C VAL A 372 -4.41 -8.86 21.16
N THR A 373 -3.80 -8.09 22.05
CA THR A 373 -3.55 -6.67 21.78
C THR A 373 -2.55 -6.49 20.63
N HIS A 374 -1.46 -7.27 20.58
CA HIS A 374 -0.51 -7.23 19.47
C HIS A 374 -1.17 -7.62 18.14
N THR A 375 -1.98 -8.68 18.12
CA THR A 375 -2.69 -9.09 16.90
C THR A 375 -3.71 -8.05 16.46
N LEU A 376 -4.39 -7.37 17.39
CA LEU A 376 -5.27 -6.24 17.07
C LEU A 376 -4.50 -5.03 16.51
N THR A 377 -3.33 -4.70 17.07
CA THR A 377 -2.49 -3.62 16.53
C THR A 377 -1.98 -3.96 15.14
N ASP A 378 -1.56 -5.20 14.89
CA ASP A 378 -1.11 -5.65 13.57
C ASP A 378 -2.24 -5.58 12.54
N ARG A 379 -3.45 -6.03 12.91
CA ARG A 379 -4.63 -5.92 12.04
C ARG A 379 -5.02 -4.47 11.76
N THR A 380 -4.87 -3.60 12.75
CA THR A 380 -5.11 -2.15 12.58
C THR A 380 -4.10 -1.54 11.61
N ALA A 381 -2.81 -1.89 11.74
CA ALA A 381 -1.77 -1.46 10.82
C ALA A 381 -1.99 -1.98 9.38
N GLN A 382 -2.41 -3.24 9.23
CA GLN A 382 -2.77 -3.81 7.92
C GLN A 382 -3.94 -3.05 7.27
N LEU A 383 -4.98 -2.73 8.03
CA LEU A 383 -6.10 -1.94 7.52
C LEU A 383 -5.66 -0.53 7.11
N GLN A 384 -4.79 0.12 7.89
CA GLN A 384 -4.24 1.43 7.53
C GLN A 384 -3.44 1.38 6.22
N LEU A 385 -2.59 0.37 6.04
CA LEU A 385 -1.86 0.15 4.78
C LEU A 385 -2.80 -0.05 3.58
N LEU A 386 -3.86 -0.85 3.76
CA LEU A 386 -4.85 -1.06 2.70
C LEU A 386 -5.63 0.23 2.39
N THR A 387 -5.98 1.05 3.40
CA THR A 387 -6.62 2.35 3.17
C THR A 387 -5.72 3.30 2.41
N THR A 388 -4.43 3.39 2.75
CA THR A 388 -3.48 4.25 2.03
C THR A 388 -3.26 3.77 0.59
N GLN A 389 -3.18 2.44 0.37
CA GLN A 389 -3.08 1.87 -0.97
C GLN A 389 -4.34 2.16 -1.81
N ASN A 390 -5.53 2.08 -1.21
CA ASN A 390 -6.77 2.38 -1.91
C ASN A 390 -6.88 3.88 -2.25
N GLU A 391 -6.43 4.77 -1.37
CA GLU A 391 -6.32 6.21 -1.67
C GLU A 391 -5.31 6.50 -2.78
N GLU A 392 -4.19 5.77 -2.85
CA GLU A 392 -3.22 5.87 -3.94
C GLU A 392 -3.80 5.39 -5.27
N LEU A 393 -4.49 4.24 -5.28
CA LEU A 393 -5.20 3.73 -6.45
C LEU A 393 -6.28 4.72 -6.91
N GLY A 394 -7.05 5.30 -5.99
CA GLY A 394 -8.01 6.36 -6.29
C GLY A 394 -7.36 7.57 -6.97
N ARG A 395 -6.20 8.02 -6.47
CA ARG A 395 -5.41 9.10 -7.10
C ARG A 395 -4.83 8.71 -8.46
N CYS A 396 -4.47 7.44 -8.68
CA CYS A 396 -4.03 6.95 -9.98
C CYS A 396 -5.17 6.92 -11.00
N VAL A 397 -6.36 6.44 -10.60
CA VAL A 397 -7.56 6.44 -11.43
C VAL A 397 -7.94 7.87 -11.81
N GLN A 398 -7.98 8.80 -10.86
CA GLN A 398 -8.31 10.20 -11.14
C GLN A 398 -7.32 10.82 -12.14
N ARG A 399 -6.01 10.58 -12.00
CA ARG A 399 -5.00 11.06 -12.96
C ARG A 399 -5.17 10.44 -14.34
N ALA A 400 -5.54 9.16 -14.41
CA ALA A 400 -5.82 8.50 -15.68
C ALA A 400 -7.07 9.07 -16.35
N GLU A 401 -8.13 9.37 -15.59
CA GLU A 401 -9.34 10.04 -16.08
C GLU A 401 -9.05 11.46 -16.57
N GLU A 402 -8.29 12.25 -15.81
CA GLU A 402 -7.85 13.60 -16.23
C GLU A 402 -7.00 13.53 -17.51
N GLY A 403 -6.07 12.58 -17.61
CA GLY A 403 -5.26 12.34 -18.81
C GLY A 403 -6.08 11.90 -20.01
N TRP A 404 -7.08 11.04 -19.80
CA TRP A 404 -8.00 10.61 -20.87
C TRP A 404 -8.86 11.77 -21.38
N MET A 405 -9.43 12.58 -20.48
CA MET A 405 -10.19 13.79 -20.84
C MET A 405 -9.32 14.78 -21.61
N ALA A 406 -8.08 15.03 -21.16
CA ALA A 406 -7.15 15.89 -21.87
C ALA A 406 -6.84 15.35 -23.28
N SER A 407 -6.58 14.06 -23.41
CA SER A 407 -6.35 13.40 -24.71
C SER A 407 -7.57 13.50 -25.63
N GLN A 408 -8.78 13.31 -25.10
CA GLN A 408 -10.01 13.46 -25.85
C GLN A 408 -10.20 14.89 -26.37
N THR A 409 -9.98 15.90 -25.52
CA THR A 409 -10.06 17.31 -25.96
C THR A 409 -9.00 17.66 -27.03
N ALA A 410 -7.80 17.07 -26.95
CA ALA A 410 -6.78 17.25 -27.97
C ALA A 410 -7.16 16.57 -29.30
N ALA A 411 -7.74 15.36 -29.24
CA ALA A 411 -8.24 14.64 -30.41
C ALA A 411 -9.39 15.40 -31.09
N ASP A 412 -10.32 15.95 -30.31
CA ASP A 412 -11.41 16.79 -30.82
C ASP A 412 -10.86 18.05 -31.51
N GLY A 413 -9.90 18.74 -30.89
CA GLY A 413 -9.22 19.90 -31.49
C GLY A 413 -8.47 19.57 -32.79
N LEU A 414 -7.80 18.41 -32.86
CA LEU A 414 -7.17 17.93 -34.09
C LEU A 414 -8.20 17.62 -35.18
N SER A 415 -9.36 17.05 -34.82
CA SER A 415 -10.43 16.73 -35.77
C SER A 415 -11.03 18.01 -36.38
N GLU A 416 -11.25 19.06 -35.58
CA GLU A 416 -11.69 20.37 -36.05
C GLU A 416 -10.64 21.02 -36.96
N GLY A 417 -9.36 20.95 -36.57
CA GLY A 417 -8.24 21.46 -37.37
C GLY A 417 -8.14 20.77 -38.74
N LEU A 418 -8.29 19.44 -38.78
CA LEU A 418 -8.33 18.67 -40.03
C LEU A 418 -9.54 19.05 -40.89
N HIS A 419 -10.71 19.26 -40.29
CA HIS A 419 -11.89 19.67 -41.02
C HIS A 419 -11.73 21.06 -41.66
N LEU A 420 -11.12 22.01 -40.95
CA LEU A 420 -10.78 23.33 -41.47
C LEU A 420 -9.72 23.25 -42.59
N ALA A 421 -8.71 22.39 -42.44
CA ALA A 421 -7.71 22.17 -43.48
C ALA A 421 -8.33 21.58 -44.76
N LEU A 422 -9.17 20.54 -44.63
CA LEU A 422 -9.86 19.90 -45.75
C LEU A 422 -10.79 20.87 -46.49
N THR A 423 -11.55 21.70 -45.76
CA THR A 423 -12.38 22.73 -46.38
C THR A 423 -11.54 23.79 -47.11
N GLY A 424 -10.41 24.20 -46.54
CA GLY A 424 -9.45 25.10 -47.20
C GLY A 424 -8.80 24.51 -48.45
N VAL A 425 -8.50 23.20 -48.46
CA VAL A 425 -8.03 22.49 -49.66
C VAL A 425 -9.12 22.44 -50.72
N GLY A 426 -10.36 22.11 -50.35
CA GLY A 426 -11.50 22.10 -51.26
C GLY A 426 -11.75 23.44 -51.95
N GLN A 427 -11.67 24.55 -51.20
CA GLN A 427 -11.81 25.90 -51.77
C GLN A 427 -10.66 26.25 -52.73
N ARG A 428 -9.42 25.89 -52.38
CA ARG A 428 -8.25 26.12 -53.24
C ARG A 428 -8.34 25.31 -54.54
N TRP A 429 -8.78 24.06 -54.46
CA TRP A 429 -9.02 23.21 -55.62
C TRP A 429 -10.09 23.79 -56.54
N ALA A 430 -11.21 24.26 -56.00
CA ALA A 430 -12.27 24.90 -56.77
C ALA A 430 -11.77 26.14 -57.54
N ARG A 431 -10.93 26.98 -56.90
CA ARG A 431 -10.29 28.14 -57.55
C ARG A 431 -9.34 27.71 -58.67
N LEU A 432 -8.48 26.72 -58.43
CA LEU A 432 -7.54 26.21 -59.43
C LEU A 432 -8.29 25.67 -60.66
N LYS A 433 -9.33 24.87 -60.43
CA LYS A 433 -10.19 24.32 -61.49
C LYS A 433 -10.81 25.44 -62.33
N SER A 434 -11.40 26.44 -61.69
CA SER A 434 -11.98 27.60 -62.39
C SER A 434 -10.94 28.37 -63.22
N CYS A 435 -9.71 28.52 -62.73
CA CYS A 435 -8.62 29.15 -63.49
C CYS A 435 -8.21 28.31 -64.71
N LEU A 436 -8.08 27.00 -64.54
CA LEU A 436 -7.75 26.08 -65.64
C LEU A 436 -8.83 26.10 -66.73
N ASP A 437 -10.11 26.02 -66.36
CA ASP A 437 -11.23 26.10 -67.29
C ASP A 437 -11.22 27.44 -68.06
N GLY A 438 -10.89 28.54 -67.37
CA GLY A 438 -10.71 29.87 -67.97
C GLY A 438 -9.51 29.98 -68.91
N CYS A 439 -8.42 29.23 -68.68
CA CYS A 439 -7.27 29.19 -69.59
C CYS A 439 -7.54 28.29 -70.80
N LEU A 440 -8.18 27.14 -70.61
CA LEU A 440 -8.55 26.21 -71.69
C LEU A 440 -9.53 26.85 -72.68
N SER A 441 -10.55 27.56 -72.18
CA SER A 441 -11.49 28.30 -73.03
C SER A 441 -10.80 29.40 -73.86
N ARG A 442 -9.86 30.14 -73.25
CA ARG A 442 -9.05 31.15 -73.97
C ARG A 442 -8.18 30.53 -75.05
N LEU A 443 -7.49 29.42 -74.73
CA LEU A 443 -6.63 28.70 -75.67
C LEU A 443 -7.42 28.15 -76.86
N ALA A 444 -8.60 27.55 -76.61
CA ALA A 444 -9.50 27.10 -77.67
C ALA A 444 -9.90 28.25 -78.61
N SER A 445 -10.20 29.44 -78.06
CA SER A 445 -10.52 30.62 -78.89
C SER A 445 -9.33 31.09 -79.73
N TYR A 446 -8.12 31.11 -79.16
CA TYR A 446 -6.92 31.50 -79.89
C TYR A 446 -6.60 30.50 -81.00
N GLN A 447 -6.73 29.19 -80.73
CA GLN A 447 -6.52 28.15 -81.73
C GLN A 447 -7.51 28.28 -82.89
N GLN A 448 -8.79 28.55 -82.60
CA GLN A 448 -9.79 28.80 -83.63
C GLN A 448 -9.47 30.05 -84.46
N ARG A 449 -9.09 31.16 -83.81
CA ARG A 449 -8.72 32.42 -84.49
C ARG A 449 -7.47 32.28 -85.35
N VAL A 450 -6.44 31.61 -84.84
CA VAL A 450 -5.22 31.29 -85.60
C VAL A 450 -5.57 30.41 -86.80
N GLY A 451 -6.39 29.36 -86.63
CA GLY A 451 -6.84 28.49 -87.71
C GLY A 451 -7.61 29.22 -88.82
N VAL A 452 -8.48 30.17 -88.44
CA VAL A 452 -9.17 31.02 -89.42
C VAL A 452 -8.20 31.97 -90.13
N ALA A 453 -7.26 32.58 -89.39
CA ALA A 453 -6.26 33.48 -89.97
C ALA A 453 -5.29 32.75 -90.91
N THR A 454 -4.83 31.55 -90.54
CA THR A 454 -3.97 30.72 -91.40
C THR A 454 -4.71 30.29 -92.67
N GLY A 455 -5.97 29.86 -92.56
CA GLY A 455 -6.81 29.54 -93.71
C GLY A 455 -7.02 30.73 -94.65
N ARG A 456 -7.27 31.92 -94.11
CA ARG A 456 -7.40 33.17 -94.90
C ARG A 456 -6.10 33.56 -95.59
N VAL A 457 -4.97 33.53 -94.88
CA VAL A 457 -3.64 33.82 -95.46
C VAL A 457 -3.31 32.82 -96.58
N ALA A 458 -3.60 31.54 -96.40
CA ALA A 458 -3.39 30.53 -97.44
C ALA A 458 -4.26 30.78 -98.69
N ALA A 459 -5.56 31.06 -98.50
CA ALA A 459 -6.47 31.39 -99.60
C ALA A 459 -6.03 32.65 -100.37
N LEU A 460 -5.63 33.71 -99.66
CA LEU A 460 -5.14 34.94 -100.28
C LEU A 460 -3.80 34.73 -100.99
N LYS A 461 -2.87 33.94 -100.43
CA LYS A 461 -1.61 33.58 -101.11
C LYS A 461 -1.85 32.82 -102.42
N VAL A 462 -2.82 31.91 -102.46
CA VAL A 462 -3.22 31.21 -103.68
C VAL A 462 -3.81 32.19 -104.70
N LEU A 463 -4.68 33.12 -104.28
CA LEU A 463 -5.24 34.17 -105.14
C LEU A 463 -4.16 35.09 -105.72
N VAL A 464 -3.25 35.60 -104.89
CA VAL A 464 -2.11 36.43 -105.31
C VAL A 464 -1.21 35.65 -106.29
N GLY A 465 -0.90 34.39 -105.99
CA GLY A 465 -0.14 33.52 -106.88
C GLY A 465 -0.82 33.32 -108.23
N SER A 466 -2.14 33.07 -108.24
CA SER A 466 -2.92 32.92 -109.47
C SER A 466 -2.99 34.21 -110.30
N GLN A 467 -3.12 35.38 -109.65
CA GLN A 467 -3.14 36.68 -110.33
C GLN A 467 -1.77 37.11 -110.85
N MET A 468 -0.68 36.82 -110.13
CA MET A 468 0.69 37.04 -110.59
C MET A 468 1.01 36.20 -111.83
N VAL A 469 0.54 34.95 -111.88
CA VAL A 469 0.69 34.06 -113.04
C VAL A 469 -0.17 34.53 -114.23
N LEU A 470 -1.40 34.98 -113.99
CA LEU A 470 -2.29 35.51 -115.04
C LEU A 470 -1.88 36.90 -115.55
N GLY A 471 -1.29 37.74 -114.70
CA GLY A 471 -0.75 39.06 -115.05
C GLY A 471 0.63 39.01 -115.72
N GLY A 472 1.48 38.05 -115.32
CA GLY A 472 2.78 37.79 -115.95
C GLY A 472 2.68 37.23 -117.38
N GLY A 473 1.52 36.67 -117.76
CA GLY A 473 1.26 36.17 -119.12
C GLY A 473 1.16 37.23 -120.21
N LYS A 474 1.24 38.54 -119.88
CA LYS A 474 1.20 39.64 -120.86
C LYS A 474 2.46 40.52 -120.93
N ILE A 475 3.55 40.14 -120.27
CA ILE A 475 4.83 40.85 -120.39
C ILE A 475 5.88 39.90 -120.99
N THR A 476 6.04 40.05 -122.31
CA THR A 476 7.23 39.78 -123.12
C THR A 476 8.01 38.47 -122.88
N ARG A 477 7.79 37.56 -123.83
CA ARG A 477 8.72 36.55 -124.31
C ARG A 477 10.05 37.24 -124.71
N ASP A 478 11.11 37.06 -123.92
CA ASP A 478 12.47 36.76 -124.39
C ASP A 478 13.48 36.66 -123.21
N ASN A 479 14.23 35.55 -123.22
CA ASN A 479 15.38 35.15 -122.39
C ASN A 479 15.17 34.67 -120.92
N PRO A 480 15.56 33.41 -120.60
CA PRO A 480 15.95 33.01 -119.25
C PRO A 480 17.45 33.37 -119.02
N PRO A 481 17.88 33.61 -117.77
CA PRO A 481 18.38 32.47 -117.00
C PRO A 481 18.06 32.50 -115.49
N ARG A 482 17.87 31.28 -114.96
CA ARG A 482 18.28 30.78 -113.64
C ARG A 482 17.96 31.66 -112.43
N GLY A 483 16.76 31.47 -111.88
CA GLY A 483 16.48 31.72 -110.48
C GLY A 483 16.18 30.40 -109.78
N ASP A 484 17.03 30.02 -108.82
CA ASP A 484 16.75 28.99 -107.84
C ASP A 484 15.47 29.35 -107.07
N TYR A 485 14.37 28.68 -107.38
CA TYR A 485 13.23 28.56 -106.48
C TYR A 485 12.73 27.11 -106.52
N VAL A 486 13.55 26.22 -105.96
CA VAL A 486 13.03 25.01 -105.34
C VAL A 486 12.63 25.41 -103.93
N ILE A 487 11.32 25.56 -103.70
CA ILE A 487 10.55 24.97 -102.59
C ILE A 487 9.09 25.07 -103.05
N ALA A 488 8.70 24.11 -103.88
CA ALA A 488 7.32 23.65 -103.91
C ALA A 488 7.18 22.66 -102.75
N GLU A 489 7.05 23.17 -101.54
CA GLU A 489 6.47 22.37 -100.47
C GLU A 489 5.00 22.15 -100.85
N ARG A 490 4.70 20.91 -101.23
CA ARG A 490 3.35 20.38 -101.36
C ARG A 490 2.62 20.62 -100.04
N TYR A 491 1.84 21.70 -99.98
CA TYR A 491 0.70 21.76 -99.08
C TYR A 491 -0.43 21.01 -99.76
N ASP A 492 -0.63 19.76 -99.35
CA ASP A 492 -1.89 19.05 -99.57
C ASP A 492 -2.99 19.78 -98.76
N VAL A 493 -3.62 20.77 -99.40
CA VAL A 493 -4.86 21.38 -98.91
C VAL A 493 -6.02 20.59 -99.51
N THR A 494 -6.29 19.42 -98.96
CA THR A 494 -7.58 18.74 -99.09
C THR A 494 -8.52 19.26 -98.01
N THR A 495 -8.88 20.53 -98.09
CA THR A 495 -10.10 21.04 -97.45
C THR A 495 -10.91 21.77 -98.51
N GLN A 496 -11.99 21.12 -98.93
CA GLN A 496 -13.06 21.72 -99.72
C GLN A 496 -13.68 22.84 -98.89
N THR A 497 -13.18 24.05 -99.03
CA THR A 497 -13.94 25.26 -98.71
C THR A 497 -14.61 25.72 -99.99
N GLU A 498 -15.93 25.58 -100.02
CA GLU A 498 -16.77 26.21 -101.03
C GLU A 498 -16.40 27.70 -101.18
N PRO A 499 -16.31 28.24 -102.40
CA PRO A 499 -15.98 29.65 -102.61
C PRO A 499 -17.15 30.50 -102.10
N SER A 500 -17.01 31.03 -100.89
CA SER A 500 -17.87 32.09 -100.36
C SER A 500 -17.92 33.25 -101.35
N GLU A 501 -19.10 33.85 -101.57
CA GLU A 501 -19.34 35.00 -102.47
C GLU A 501 -18.31 36.15 -102.31
N LYS A 502 -17.70 36.28 -101.12
CA LYS A 502 -16.62 37.25 -100.84
C LYS A 502 -15.31 36.99 -101.60
N ALA A 503 -15.02 35.76 -102.02
CA ALA A 503 -13.82 35.43 -102.79
C ALA A 503 -13.87 35.98 -104.23
N GLN A 504 -15.08 36.17 -104.79
CA GLN A 504 -15.25 36.76 -106.12
C GLN A 504 -15.02 38.28 -106.11
N ASP A 505 -15.30 38.97 -105.00
CA ASP A 505 -15.03 40.41 -104.87
C ASP A 505 -13.57 40.71 -104.55
N LEU A 506 -12.88 39.81 -103.82
CA LEU A 506 -11.44 39.90 -103.59
C LEU A 506 -10.61 39.69 -104.87
N SER A 507 -11.15 38.97 -105.86
CA SER A 507 -10.47 38.75 -107.15
C SER A 507 -10.38 40.02 -108.03
N LYS A 508 -11.10 41.09 -107.66
CA LYS A 508 -11.15 42.37 -108.39
C LYS A 508 -10.24 43.45 -107.78
N LEU A 509 -9.61 43.18 -106.64
CA LEU A 509 -8.71 44.13 -105.98
C LEU A 509 -7.31 44.11 -106.64
N PRO A 510 -6.60 45.26 -106.68
CA PRO A 510 -5.23 45.31 -107.17
C PRO A 510 -4.29 44.46 -106.31
N VAL A 511 -3.31 43.83 -106.96
CA VAL A 511 -2.36 42.89 -106.34
C VAL A 511 -1.64 43.51 -105.14
N GLU A 512 -1.34 44.81 -105.18
CA GLU A 512 -0.69 45.53 -104.07
C GLU A 512 -1.54 45.52 -102.79
N VAL A 513 -2.86 45.72 -102.90
CA VAL A 513 -3.79 45.71 -101.75
C VAL A 513 -3.92 44.30 -101.16
N LEU A 514 -3.94 43.27 -102.01
CA LEU A 514 -3.95 41.87 -101.56
C LEU A 514 -2.63 41.48 -100.86
N VAL A 515 -1.49 42.00 -101.34
CA VAL A 515 -0.18 41.77 -100.70
C VAL A 515 -0.13 42.47 -99.34
N GLU A 516 -0.60 43.71 -99.22
CA GLU A 516 -0.69 44.41 -97.93
C GLU A 516 -1.62 43.69 -96.94
N GLU A 517 -2.76 43.18 -97.41
CA GLU A 517 -3.69 42.42 -96.58
C GLU A 517 -3.08 41.08 -96.13
N VAL A 518 -2.36 40.38 -97.01
CA VAL A 518 -1.60 39.17 -96.64
C VAL A 518 -0.55 39.50 -95.58
N VAL A 519 0.19 40.60 -95.71
CA VAL A 519 1.19 41.01 -94.72
C VAL A 519 0.54 41.36 -93.39
N SER A 520 -0.58 42.09 -93.41
CA SER A 520 -1.34 42.44 -92.20
C SER A 520 -1.87 41.20 -91.46
N LEU A 521 -2.56 40.30 -92.18
CA LEU A 521 -3.08 39.06 -91.62
C LEU A 521 -1.97 38.09 -91.16
N THR A 522 -0.80 38.12 -91.81
CA THR A 522 0.38 37.36 -91.37
C THR A 522 0.90 37.90 -90.04
N ARG A 523 0.95 39.23 -89.86
CA ARG A 523 1.33 39.86 -88.58
C ARG A 523 0.32 39.55 -87.48
N GLU A 524 -0.98 39.62 -87.78
CA GLU A 524 -2.04 39.27 -86.84
C GLU A 524 -1.98 37.79 -86.43
N ARG A 525 -1.80 36.88 -87.40
CA ARG A 525 -1.55 35.46 -87.15
C ARG A 525 -0.35 35.26 -86.24
N ASP A 526 0.79 35.91 -86.53
CA ASP A 526 2.01 35.74 -85.76
C ASP A 526 1.90 36.33 -84.34
N SER A 527 1.09 37.38 -84.18
CA SER A 527 0.74 37.91 -82.86
C SER A 527 -0.13 36.93 -82.08
N LEU A 528 -1.17 36.36 -82.70
CA LEU A 528 -2.03 35.35 -82.08
C LEU A 528 -1.29 34.05 -81.78
N SER A 529 -0.37 33.61 -82.63
CA SER A 529 0.49 32.44 -82.39
C SER A 529 1.44 32.67 -81.21
N ARG A 530 1.99 33.88 -81.06
CA ARG A 530 2.78 34.26 -79.87
C ARG A 530 1.93 34.27 -78.60
N GLN A 531 0.71 34.81 -78.66
CA GLN A 531 -0.23 34.77 -77.54
C GLN A 531 -0.65 33.34 -77.18
N LEU A 532 -0.86 32.47 -78.18
CA LEU A 532 -1.14 31.05 -77.99
C LEU A 532 0.03 30.36 -77.30
N ALA A 533 1.27 30.54 -77.81
CA ALA A 533 2.48 29.98 -77.20
C ALA A 533 2.66 30.42 -75.73
N TYR A 534 2.41 31.69 -75.42
CA TYR A 534 2.45 32.21 -74.04
C TYR A 534 1.38 31.55 -73.16
N SER A 535 0.14 31.41 -73.66
CA SER A 535 -0.94 30.76 -72.90
C SER A 535 -0.67 29.26 -72.66
N THR A 536 -0.06 28.57 -73.62
CA THR A 536 0.35 27.16 -73.49
C THR A 536 1.47 27.01 -72.45
N LEU A 537 2.47 27.90 -72.48
CA LEU A 537 3.55 27.91 -71.48
C LEU A 537 2.99 28.16 -70.06
N SER A 538 2.06 29.11 -69.92
CA SER A 538 1.40 29.39 -68.64
C SER A 538 0.59 28.20 -68.13
N LEU A 539 -0.10 27.47 -69.01
CA LEU A 539 -0.78 26.22 -68.65
C LEU A 539 0.21 25.13 -68.22
N GLN A 540 1.33 24.96 -68.93
CA GLN A 540 2.37 23.99 -68.56
C GLN A 540 2.95 24.27 -67.16
N GLN A 541 3.22 25.55 -66.86
CA GLN A 541 3.68 25.97 -65.52
C GLN A 541 2.61 25.69 -64.44
N LEU A 542 1.34 25.97 -64.72
CA LEU A 542 0.26 25.66 -63.79
C LEU A 542 0.11 24.15 -63.56
N THR A 543 0.21 23.33 -64.60
CA THR A 543 0.15 21.86 -64.47
C THR A 543 1.35 21.30 -63.72
N ALA A 544 2.55 21.82 -63.94
CA ALA A 544 3.74 21.42 -63.19
C ALA A 544 3.58 21.76 -61.69
N SER A 545 3.14 22.98 -61.37
CA SER A 545 2.88 23.39 -59.98
C SER A 545 1.74 22.62 -59.32
N ALA A 546 0.79 22.11 -60.10
CA ALA A 546 -0.29 21.26 -59.60
C ALA A 546 0.20 19.85 -59.29
N ALA A 547 1.08 19.28 -60.14
CA ALA A 547 1.71 17.99 -59.91
C ALA A 547 2.60 18.02 -58.65
N GLU A 548 3.45 19.03 -58.49
CA GLU A 548 4.28 19.19 -57.28
C GLU A 548 3.44 19.26 -56.00
N ARG A 549 2.32 20.00 -56.03
CA ARG A 549 1.40 20.07 -54.88
C ARG A 549 0.66 18.75 -54.63
N GLN A 550 0.37 17.99 -55.68
CA GLN A 550 -0.23 16.67 -55.55
C GLN A 550 0.74 15.70 -54.87
N ASP A 551 2.02 15.70 -55.26
CA ASP A 551 3.06 14.89 -54.62
C ASP A 551 3.19 15.23 -53.13
N VAL A 552 3.19 16.52 -52.78
CA VAL A 552 3.21 16.96 -51.37
C VAL A 552 1.96 16.51 -50.61
N LEU A 553 0.79 16.55 -51.24
CA LEU A 553 -0.45 16.05 -50.62
C LEU A 553 -0.40 14.54 -50.41
N GLU A 554 0.08 13.77 -51.39
CA GLU A 554 0.23 12.31 -51.27
C GLU A 554 1.24 11.93 -50.17
N GLN A 555 2.35 12.67 -50.04
CA GLN A 555 3.30 12.52 -48.94
C GLN A 555 2.65 12.87 -47.58
N SER A 556 1.86 13.94 -47.51
CA SER A 556 1.16 14.30 -46.27
C SER A 556 0.08 13.26 -45.89
N CYS A 557 -0.61 12.68 -46.87
CA CYS A 557 -1.59 11.61 -46.66
C CYS A 557 -0.92 10.34 -46.15
N THR A 558 0.21 9.92 -46.73
CA THR A 558 0.95 8.76 -46.25
C THR A 558 1.47 8.97 -44.83
N ALA A 559 2.02 10.15 -44.53
CA ALA A 559 2.43 10.52 -43.17
C ALA A 559 1.26 10.50 -42.17
N LEU A 560 0.09 11.06 -42.52
CA LEU A 560 -1.11 11.02 -41.69
C LEU A 560 -1.65 9.60 -41.49
N THR A 561 -1.54 8.73 -42.50
CA THR A 561 -1.94 7.32 -42.33
C THR A 561 -1.01 6.57 -41.40
N ALA A 562 0.31 6.81 -41.48
CA ALA A 562 1.30 6.21 -40.59
C ALA A 562 1.15 6.70 -39.14
N ALA A 563 0.90 8.00 -38.94
CA ALA A 563 0.60 8.55 -37.62
C ALA A 563 -0.69 7.95 -37.04
N ASN A 564 -1.74 7.78 -37.86
CA ASN A 564 -2.98 7.14 -37.41
C ASN A 564 -2.82 5.66 -37.07
N SER A 565 -1.97 4.89 -37.78
CA SER A 565 -1.70 3.51 -37.40
C SER A 565 -0.96 3.44 -36.07
N SER A 566 0.05 4.30 -35.86
CA SER A 566 0.76 4.38 -34.58
C SER A 566 -0.17 4.71 -33.41
N LEU A 567 -1.04 5.72 -33.57
CA LEU A 567 -2.01 6.08 -32.54
C LEU A 567 -3.03 4.96 -32.26
N ARG A 568 -3.41 4.18 -33.27
CA ARG A 568 -4.29 3.01 -33.07
C ARG A 568 -3.59 1.91 -32.28
N GLU A 569 -2.33 1.61 -32.59
CA GLU A 569 -1.53 0.64 -31.84
C GLU A 569 -1.36 1.08 -30.38
N GLU A 570 -1.09 2.36 -30.12
CA GLU A 570 -1.02 2.92 -28.77
C GLU A 570 -2.36 2.82 -28.02
N LEU A 571 -3.48 3.10 -28.69
CA LEU A 571 -4.82 2.96 -28.10
C LEU A 571 -5.19 1.50 -27.83
N GLU A 572 -4.78 0.57 -28.69
CA GLU A 572 -4.96 -0.88 -28.46
C GLU A 572 -4.10 -1.35 -27.29
N GLY A 573 -2.84 -0.89 -27.18
CA GLY A 573 -1.99 -1.14 -26.02
C GLY A 573 -2.63 -0.64 -24.72
N ALA A 574 -3.09 0.61 -24.70
CA ALA A 574 -3.77 1.17 -23.53
C ALA A 574 -5.07 0.43 -23.16
N ARG A 575 -5.81 -0.12 -24.15
CA ARG A 575 -6.98 -0.96 -23.88
C ARG A 575 -6.61 -2.29 -23.24
N VAL A 576 -5.55 -2.94 -23.72
CA VAL A 576 -5.04 -4.18 -23.14
C VAL A 576 -4.60 -3.92 -21.69
N ASP A 577 -3.88 -2.83 -21.44
CA ASP A 577 -3.47 -2.43 -20.08
C ASP A 577 -4.66 -2.12 -19.17
N LEU A 578 -5.74 -1.52 -19.69
CA LEU A 578 -6.96 -1.31 -18.91
C LEU A 578 -7.68 -2.64 -18.59
N ASP A 579 -7.69 -3.59 -19.52
CA ASP A 579 -8.33 -4.89 -19.30
C ASP A 579 -7.51 -5.78 -18.34
N THR A 580 -6.18 -5.69 -18.35
CA THR A 580 -5.34 -6.36 -17.33
C THR A 580 -5.60 -5.78 -15.94
N VAL A 581 -5.62 -4.46 -15.80
CA VAL A 581 -5.94 -3.79 -14.52
C VAL A 581 -7.35 -4.15 -14.04
N ARG A 582 -8.34 -4.25 -14.94
CA ARG A 582 -9.70 -4.72 -14.60
C ARG A 582 -9.70 -6.15 -14.09
N SER A 583 -8.98 -7.06 -14.75
CA SER A 583 -8.86 -8.45 -14.31
C SER A 583 -8.18 -8.57 -12.95
N GLU A 584 -7.16 -7.76 -12.68
CA GLU A 584 -6.51 -7.71 -11.36
C GLU A 584 -7.48 -7.21 -10.29
N LEU A 585 -8.25 -6.17 -10.59
CA LEU A 585 -9.24 -5.58 -9.68
C LEU A 585 -10.40 -6.55 -9.39
N GLU A 586 -10.85 -7.32 -10.38
CA GLU A 586 -11.78 -8.44 -10.19
C GLU A 586 -11.18 -9.52 -9.28
N GLY A 587 -9.92 -9.91 -9.51
CA GLY A 587 -9.20 -10.84 -8.64
C GLY A 587 -9.05 -10.33 -7.20
N HIS A 588 -8.88 -9.02 -7.00
CA HIS A 588 -8.89 -8.41 -5.66
C HIS A 588 -10.26 -8.47 -4.99
N ARG A 589 -11.34 -8.19 -5.73
CA ARG A 589 -12.73 -8.30 -5.22
C ARG A 589 -13.07 -9.74 -4.82
N GLU A 590 -12.62 -10.73 -5.58
CA GLU A 590 -12.81 -12.14 -5.22
C GLU A 590 -12.07 -12.51 -3.92
N ARG A 591 -10.82 -12.05 -3.75
CA ARG A 591 -10.06 -12.26 -2.50
C ARG A 591 -10.72 -11.55 -1.32
N GLU A 592 -11.24 -10.34 -1.51
CA GLU A 592 -11.98 -9.62 -0.48
C GLU A 592 -13.26 -10.37 -0.07
N ALA A 593 -14.03 -10.88 -1.05
CA ALA A 593 -15.21 -11.71 -0.78
C ALA A 593 -14.86 -13.00 -0.02
N GLN A 594 -13.73 -13.64 -0.35
CA GLN A 594 -13.22 -14.80 0.38
C GLN A 594 -12.83 -14.45 1.82
N LEU A 595 -12.17 -13.32 2.05
CA LEU A 595 -11.81 -12.85 3.39
C LEU A 595 -13.04 -12.51 4.23
N VAL A 596 -14.06 -11.84 3.65
CA VAL A 596 -15.33 -11.55 4.33
C VAL A 596 -16.07 -12.84 4.69
N SER A 597 -16.11 -13.82 3.78
CA SER A 597 -16.66 -15.15 4.03
C SER A 597 -15.92 -15.87 5.17
N ALA A 598 -14.58 -15.87 5.14
CA ALA A 598 -13.75 -16.46 6.18
C ALA A 598 -13.97 -15.76 7.54
N GLN A 599 -14.05 -14.43 7.56
CA GLN A 599 -14.35 -13.65 8.76
C GLN A 599 -15.73 -14.00 9.33
N ALA A 600 -16.76 -14.09 8.49
CA ALA A 600 -18.10 -14.51 8.93
C ALA A 600 -18.07 -15.93 9.54
N SER A 601 -17.34 -16.86 8.93
CA SER A 601 -17.18 -18.22 9.46
C SER A 601 -16.49 -18.25 10.82
N LEU A 602 -15.44 -17.44 11.00
CA LEU A 602 -14.74 -17.32 12.29
C LEU A 602 -15.63 -16.66 13.34
N GLN A 603 -16.41 -15.64 12.97
CA GLN A 603 -17.36 -14.99 13.87
C GLN A 603 -18.42 -15.97 14.37
N THR A 604 -19.00 -16.79 13.47
CA THR A 604 -19.97 -17.82 13.88
C THR A 604 -19.37 -18.89 14.80
N ARG A 605 -18.09 -19.27 14.61
CA ARG A 605 -17.38 -20.17 15.53
C ARG A 605 -17.15 -19.55 16.90
N ILE A 606 -16.74 -18.28 16.94
CA ILE A 606 -16.54 -17.53 18.19
C ILE A 606 -17.87 -17.41 18.93
N ASP A 607 -18.93 -16.99 18.25
CA ASP A 607 -20.26 -16.87 18.86
C ASP A 607 -20.77 -18.22 19.38
N GLY A 608 -20.54 -19.31 18.63
CA GLY A 608 -20.83 -20.68 19.07
C GLY A 608 -20.06 -21.06 20.35
N ALA A 609 -18.75 -20.84 20.40
CA ALA A 609 -17.92 -21.14 21.57
C ALA A 609 -18.32 -20.30 22.79
N VAL A 610 -18.61 -19.01 22.61
CA VAL A 610 -19.09 -18.12 23.67
C VAL A 610 -20.44 -18.61 24.21
N MET A 611 -21.34 -19.06 23.34
CA MET A 611 -22.63 -19.60 23.76
C MET A 611 -22.48 -20.93 24.52
N GLU A 612 -21.56 -21.80 24.11
CA GLU A 612 -21.23 -23.02 24.87
C GLU A 612 -20.65 -22.71 26.25
N GLU A 613 -19.68 -21.80 26.36
CA GLU A 613 -19.09 -21.41 27.64
C GLU A 613 -20.13 -20.76 28.56
N ARG A 614 -21.01 -19.90 28.02
CA ARG A 614 -22.14 -19.35 28.77
C ARG A 614 -23.11 -20.44 29.23
N ARG A 615 -23.32 -21.49 28.44
CA ARG A 615 -24.13 -22.65 28.83
C ARG A 615 -23.46 -23.43 29.96
N ARG A 616 -22.18 -23.79 29.81
CA ARG A 616 -21.37 -24.47 30.84
C ARG A 616 -21.35 -23.67 32.15
N GLY A 617 -21.15 -22.36 32.08
CA GLY A 617 -21.19 -21.48 33.24
C GLY A 617 -22.55 -21.46 33.95
N ARG A 618 -23.67 -21.46 33.20
CA ARG A 618 -25.02 -21.58 33.79
C ARG A 618 -25.25 -22.93 34.45
N GLU A 619 -24.76 -24.01 33.85
CA GLU A 619 -24.85 -25.37 34.40
C GLU A 619 -24.08 -25.48 35.72
N LEU A 620 -22.81 -25.05 35.75
CA LEU A 620 -21.99 -25.02 36.96
C LEU A 620 -22.60 -24.15 38.06
N LEU A 621 -23.19 -22.99 37.71
CA LEU A 621 -23.89 -22.15 38.68
C LEU A 621 -25.13 -22.86 39.24
N SER A 622 -25.89 -23.56 38.41
CA SER A 622 -27.06 -24.33 38.86
C SER A 622 -26.68 -25.51 39.76
N GLU A 623 -25.58 -26.20 39.46
CA GLU A 623 -25.02 -27.28 40.28
C GLU A 623 -24.48 -26.75 41.63
N ALA A 624 -23.77 -25.62 41.60
CA ALA A 624 -23.30 -24.95 42.81
C ALA A 624 -24.48 -24.47 43.68
N GLN A 625 -25.55 -23.93 43.08
CA GLN A 625 -26.76 -23.57 43.80
C GLN A 625 -27.44 -24.80 44.43
N ALA A 626 -27.56 -25.90 43.69
CA ALA A 626 -28.14 -27.15 44.20
C ALA A 626 -27.34 -27.74 45.36
N SER A 627 -26.00 -27.78 45.25
CA SER A 627 -25.14 -28.26 46.35
C SER A 627 -25.21 -27.35 47.57
N LEU A 628 -25.33 -26.04 47.39
CA LEU A 628 -25.53 -25.08 48.47
C LEU A 628 -26.89 -25.26 49.16
N GLU A 629 -27.95 -25.56 48.41
CA GLU A 629 -29.24 -25.93 49.00
C GLU A 629 -29.17 -27.23 49.81
N VAL A 630 -28.44 -28.24 49.33
CA VAL A 630 -28.21 -29.49 50.07
C VAL A 630 -27.45 -29.20 51.37
N ALA A 631 -26.36 -28.44 51.31
CA ALA A 631 -25.59 -28.05 52.48
C ALA A 631 -26.44 -27.27 53.49
N ARG A 632 -27.30 -26.35 53.03
CA ARG A 632 -28.26 -25.65 53.90
C ARG A 632 -29.26 -26.62 54.55
N ARG A 633 -29.80 -27.57 53.81
CA ARG A 633 -30.71 -28.60 54.36
C ARG A 633 -30.00 -29.45 55.41
N GLU A 634 -28.76 -29.87 55.15
CA GLU A 634 -27.95 -30.62 56.12
C GLU A 634 -27.64 -29.80 57.38
N GLN A 635 -27.27 -28.52 57.23
CA GLN A 635 -27.09 -27.60 58.36
C GLN A 635 -28.38 -27.45 59.19
N THR A 636 -29.54 -27.33 58.55
CA THR A 636 -30.81 -27.29 59.31
C THR A 636 -31.09 -28.61 60.03
N LYS A 637 -30.74 -29.75 59.43
CA LYS A 637 -30.89 -31.07 60.05
C LYS A 637 -29.97 -31.23 61.26
N THR A 638 -28.70 -30.83 61.16
CA THR A 638 -27.74 -30.89 62.27
C THR A 638 -28.13 -29.93 63.39
N ALA A 639 -28.60 -28.73 63.06
CA ALA A 639 -29.13 -27.78 64.05
C ALA A 639 -30.36 -28.34 64.79
N LEU A 640 -31.30 -28.97 64.08
CA LEU A 640 -32.45 -29.63 64.71
C LEU A 640 -32.04 -30.84 65.56
N GLN A 641 -31.05 -31.62 65.14
CA GLN A 641 -30.50 -32.72 65.93
C GLN A 641 -29.83 -32.20 67.21
N LEU A 642 -29.06 -31.12 67.13
CA LEU A 642 -28.45 -30.46 68.28
C LEU A 642 -29.52 -29.92 69.24
N GLN A 643 -30.59 -29.30 68.73
CA GLN A 643 -31.67 -28.81 69.58
C GLN A 643 -32.41 -29.96 70.30
N ARG A 644 -32.59 -31.11 69.61
CA ARG A 644 -33.18 -32.31 70.23
C ARG A 644 -32.26 -32.92 71.29
N SER A 645 -30.96 -32.99 71.06
CA SER A 645 -30.01 -33.49 72.07
C SER A 645 -29.90 -32.53 73.26
N GLN A 646 -29.94 -31.21 73.03
CA GLN A 646 -30.01 -30.20 74.08
C GLN A 646 -31.25 -30.37 74.95
N ARG A 647 -32.43 -30.53 74.36
CA ARG A 647 -33.67 -30.79 75.13
C ARG A 647 -33.60 -32.08 75.94
N LYS A 648 -33.08 -33.17 75.37
CA LYS A 648 -32.87 -34.42 76.11
C LYS A 648 -31.91 -34.23 77.29
N LEU A 649 -30.82 -33.49 77.10
CA LEU A 649 -29.89 -33.16 78.18
C LEU A 649 -30.55 -32.28 79.25
N GLU A 650 -31.43 -31.36 78.87
CA GLU A 650 -32.23 -30.55 79.81
C GLU A 650 -33.21 -31.43 80.62
N GLU A 651 -33.88 -32.39 79.98
CA GLU A 651 -34.75 -33.37 80.64
C GLU A 651 -33.97 -34.29 81.58
N GLU A 652 -32.81 -34.82 81.16
CA GLU A 652 -31.93 -35.63 82.00
C GLU A 652 -31.38 -34.83 83.18
N ARG A 653 -31.04 -33.55 82.98
CA ARG A 653 -30.64 -32.63 84.06
C ARG A 653 -31.78 -32.41 85.04
N ALA A 654 -33.00 -32.17 84.57
CA ALA A 654 -34.17 -32.01 85.43
C ALA A 654 -34.43 -33.29 86.24
N GLY A 655 -34.40 -34.47 85.60
CA GLY A 655 -34.54 -35.75 86.28
C GLY A 655 -33.41 -36.04 87.29
N ALA A 656 -32.17 -35.64 86.99
CA ALA A 656 -31.06 -35.74 87.93
C ALA A 656 -31.25 -34.82 89.15
N VAL A 657 -31.77 -33.60 88.95
CA VAL A 657 -32.11 -32.69 90.05
C VAL A 657 -33.21 -33.30 90.92
N GLU A 658 -34.28 -33.83 90.32
CA GLU A 658 -35.35 -34.53 91.06
C GLU A 658 -34.82 -35.75 91.83
N ALA A 659 -33.94 -36.56 91.24
CA ALA A 659 -33.33 -37.70 91.91
C ALA A 659 -32.46 -37.28 93.11
N VAL A 660 -31.72 -36.17 92.98
CA VAL A 660 -30.95 -35.57 94.08
C VAL A 660 -31.89 -35.07 95.18
N GLU A 661 -33.00 -34.42 94.83
CA GLU A 661 -34.00 -33.97 95.81
C GLU A 661 -34.63 -35.15 96.57
N VAL A 662 -34.99 -36.24 95.87
CA VAL A 662 -35.52 -37.45 96.50
C VAL A 662 -34.47 -38.10 97.42
N ALA A 663 -33.21 -38.20 96.97
CA ALA A 663 -32.13 -38.71 97.81
C ALA A 663 -31.91 -37.83 99.05
N ARG A 664 -31.99 -36.51 98.89
CA ARG A 664 -31.90 -35.55 100.01
C ARG A 664 -33.03 -35.74 101.01
N GLN A 665 -34.27 -35.89 100.53
CA GLN A 665 -35.43 -36.19 101.38
C GLN A 665 -35.26 -37.52 102.11
N GLY A 666 -34.78 -38.57 101.43
CA GLY A 666 -34.50 -39.86 102.05
C GLY A 666 -33.44 -39.77 103.16
N LEU A 667 -32.35 -39.03 102.93
CA LEU A 667 -31.33 -38.77 103.95
C LEU A 667 -31.87 -37.92 105.11
N GLU A 668 -32.73 -36.93 104.83
CA GLU A 668 -33.41 -36.14 105.87
C GLU A 668 -34.33 -37.02 106.73
N GLU A 669 -35.07 -37.96 106.13
CA GLU A 669 -35.88 -38.95 106.84
C GLU A 669 -35.02 -39.89 107.70
N GLU A 670 -33.91 -40.41 107.17
CA GLU A 670 -32.98 -41.26 107.92
C GLU A 670 -32.35 -40.51 109.09
N LEU A 671 -31.93 -39.26 108.88
CA LEU A 671 -31.45 -38.37 109.94
C LEU A 671 -32.53 -38.16 111.00
N GLN A 672 -33.79 -37.98 110.60
CA GLN A 672 -34.90 -37.83 111.52
C GLN A 672 -35.13 -39.12 112.34
N ARG A 673 -35.12 -40.30 111.70
CA ARG A 673 -35.20 -41.60 112.39
C ARG A 673 -34.04 -41.80 113.37
N CYS A 674 -32.82 -41.43 112.99
CA CYS A 674 -31.66 -41.48 113.87
C CYS A 674 -31.80 -40.51 115.05
N ARG A 675 -32.31 -39.29 114.83
CA ARG A 675 -32.62 -38.33 115.90
C ARG A 675 -33.69 -38.88 116.85
N ASP A 676 -34.75 -39.49 116.32
CA ASP A 676 -35.82 -40.07 117.12
C ASP A 676 -35.32 -41.27 117.94
N ARG A 677 -34.49 -42.13 117.37
CA ARG A 677 -33.79 -43.20 118.10
C ARG A 677 -32.87 -42.64 119.18
N LEU A 678 -32.10 -41.59 118.88
CA LEU A 678 -31.23 -40.95 119.86
C LEU A 678 -32.04 -40.33 121.00
N ARG A 679 -33.20 -39.73 120.72
CA ARG A 679 -34.14 -39.25 121.74
C ARG A 679 -34.72 -40.40 122.56
N ALA A 680 -35.11 -41.51 121.93
CA ALA A 680 -35.59 -42.70 122.64
C ALA A 680 -34.52 -43.26 123.59
N VAL A 681 -33.28 -43.42 123.11
CA VAL A 681 -32.14 -43.84 123.94
C VAL A 681 -31.84 -42.81 125.03
N GLN A 682 -31.98 -41.50 124.78
CA GLN A 682 -31.85 -40.48 125.82
C GLN A 682 -32.96 -40.58 126.88
N VAL A 683 -34.19 -40.88 126.49
CA VAL A 683 -35.31 -41.14 127.42
C VAL A 683 -35.03 -42.40 128.25
N GLU A 684 -34.60 -43.49 127.61
CA GLU A 684 -34.20 -44.73 128.30
C GLU A 684 -33.00 -44.51 129.24
N ARG A 685 -31.98 -43.76 128.82
CA ARG A 685 -30.85 -43.38 129.66
C ARG A 685 -31.30 -42.52 130.85
N ASN A 686 -32.22 -41.59 130.65
CA ASN A 686 -32.74 -40.76 131.73
C ASN A 686 -33.63 -41.56 132.70
N LEU A 687 -34.32 -42.61 132.22
CA LEU A 687 -35.02 -43.59 133.06
C LEU A 687 -34.03 -44.44 133.88
N LEU A 688 -32.90 -44.85 133.30
CA LEU A 688 -31.87 -45.66 133.97
C LEU A 688 -30.95 -44.89 134.94
N LEU A 689 -30.80 -43.57 134.77
CA LEU A 689 -30.07 -42.68 135.68
C LEU A 689 -30.96 -42.07 136.77
N GLY A 690 -32.25 -42.43 136.80
CA GLY A 690 -33.28 -41.90 137.70
C GLY A 690 -33.64 -42.79 138.90
N GLU A 691 -32.92 -43.89 139.12
CA GLU A 691 -33.02 -44.73 140.33
C GLU A 691 -31.71 -44.76 141.12
#